data_AF-A0A8S2FB13-F1
#
_entry.id   AF-A0A8S2FB13-F1
#
_cell.length_a   1.000
_cell.length_b   1.000
_cell.length_c   1.000
_cell.angle_alpha   90.00
_cell.angle_beta   90.00
_cell.angle_gamma   90.00
#
_symmetry.space_group_name_H-M   'P 1'
#
loop_
_entity.id
_entity.type
_entity.pdbx_description
1 polymer ?
#
loop_
_entity_poly.entity_id
_entity_poly.type
_entity_poly.pdbx_seq_one_letter_code
_entity_poly.pdbx_strand_id
1 'polypeptide(L)'
;SLPLPFNQYAYMLARDNIRQHDLAFQSKNNLNVKENVVNLYFELLKSHEFNDTTEYFYPSQPIETEVINITNRPLYRFLKLLPKGGNLHIHENQILDRKRLLEVIQNSSEYELLHICDQSSCETEKYYLKYFKSNIPQGWTKVKGSNWTISDIVRKTTLTGILNDLNTPIYATDTAGRWSTANKYGVFNFYSDLVKHNATRFHYMKAVLDSSLEENVQLLELRRGSFGSLFYFNSSGSRISISATDELDLLTDFKKDYMEKNPKLIDFVFLLYNSRSAPKENIKNEVDKVIDIQRLYPDFIRGYDLVGEEDHGHTLLFHSDSLIHAFNHSQNSGGSFNLLFHAGETNWPEDHLSSNDDVSTFENIYDALVLRTHRIGHGLSLAKRPDMYQYIRDRQIAIEICPASNQLLDWASIMGWDSNVRGGLIDFCCLLIGYVADLRNHPGIVYHRSGIPIVLSGDDPGSFGYNQLTVDFYLASMAWGLNLADLKQFAWNSIEYSTLPESRKKEGFTKWTNEWNLFIDSVHESACNHEFTNVVHVSTIFPQYGPNNLSINVTLYGSGYESSLCKKIICKFGDTETEGIFFDINEILCPTPIKNGDLSNVPVSITIDGTPIATNLSYSFVSSLIVTDDNSIISSELAAVGNVNKNLIVGILMLVFSLTIV
;
A
#
# COMPACT_ATOMS: atom_id res chain seq x y z
N SER A 1 -0.25 -34.77 -12.94
CA SER A 1 -0.84 -35.34 -14.17
C SER A 1 -2.33 -35.47 -13.96
N LEU A 2 -3.16 -35.13 -14.95
CA LEU A 2 -4.60 -35.29 -14.84
C LEU A 2 -4.95 -36.77 -15.03
N PRO A 3 -5.82 -37.37 -14.19
CA PRO A 3 -6.25 -38.76 -14.35
C PRO A 3 -6.96 -38.98 -15.68
N LEU A 4 -6.66 -40.08 -16.36
CA LEU A 4 -7.46 -40.58 -17.47
C LEU A 4 -8.33 -41.77 -17.00
N PRO A 5 -9.62 -41.83 -17.40
CA PRO A 5 -10.32 -40.87 -18.26
C PRO A 5 -10.66 -39.57 -17.51
N PHE A 6 -10.38 -38.47 -18.18
CA PHE A 6 -10.61 -37.11 -17.68
C PHE A 6 -12.08 -36.76 -17.85
N ASN A 7 -12.91 -37.23 -16.93
CA ASN A 7 -14.32 -36.88 -16.88
C ASN A 7 -14.51 -35.51 -16.22
N GLN A 8 -15.71 -34.94 -16.36
CA GLN A 8 -15.98 -33.58 -15.90
C GLN A 8 -15.85 -33.43 -14.36
N TYR A 9 -16.10 -34.48 -13.56
CA TYR A 9 -15.79 -34.49 -12.12
C TYR A 9 -14.29 -34.33 -11.84
N ALA A 10 -13.45 -35.13 -12.51
CA ALA A 10 -11.99 -35.07 -12.35
C ALA A 10 -11.42 -33.71 -12.79
N TYR A 11 -11.96 -33.14 -13.87
CA TYR A 11 -11.65 -31.76 -14.29
C TYR A 11 -12.01 -30.74 -13.20
N MET A 12 -13.18 -30.89 -12.58
CA MET A 12 -13.67 -29.95 -11.57
C MET A 12 -12.85 -30.00 -10.28
N LEU A 13 -12.51 -31.20 -9.79
CA LEU A 13 -11.63 -31.33 -8.62
C LEU A 13 -10.24 -30.75 -8.90
N ALA A 14 -9.69 -30.98 -10.09
CA ALA A 14 -8.42 -30.39 -10.48
C ALA A 14 -8.50 -28.85 -10.55
N ARG A 15 -9.58 -28.30 -11.12
CA ARG A 15 -9.82 -26.86 -11.19
C ARG A 15 -9.99 -26.24 -9.80
N ASP A 16 -10.77 -26.86 -8.92
CA ASP A 16 -10.95 -26.39 -7.55
C ASP A 16 -9.63 -26.45 -6.78
N ASN A 17 -8.85 -27.53 -6.89
CA ASN A 17 -7.52 -27.61 -6.29
C ASN A 17 -6.60 -26.47 -6.74
N ILE A 18 -6.63 -26.07 -8.02
CA ILE A 18 -5.87 -24.91 -8.51
C ILE A 18 -6.40 -23.62 -7.89
N ARG A 19 -7.73 -23.42 -7.85
CA ARG A 19 -8.36 -22.24 -7.23
C ARG A 19 -8.04 -22.15 -5.74
N GLN A 20 -8.14 -23.24 -5.00
CA GLN A 20 -7.82 -23.29 -3.58
C GLN A 20 -6.33 -23.04 -3.33
N HIS A 21 -5.45 -23.55 -4.20
CA HIS A 21 -4.02 -23.25 -4.12
C HIS A 21 -3.74 -21.75 -4.35
N ASP A 22 -4.42 -21.12 -5.31
CA ASP A 22 -4.32 -19.67 -5.56
C ASP A 22 -4.85 -18.86 -4.36
N LEU A 23 -6.03 -19.19 -3.83
CA LEU A 23 -6.59 -18.54 -2.63
C LEU A 23 -5.69 -18.69 -1.40
N ALA A 24 -5.12 -19.88 -1.18
CA ALA A 24 -4.19 -20.14 -0.09
C ALA A 24 -2.84 -19.41 -0.27
N PHE A 25 -2.42 -19.21 -1.52
CA PHE A 25 -1.24 -18.41 -1.84
C PHE A 25 -1.49 -16.91 -1.58
N GLN A 26 -2.71 -16.44 -1.85
CA GLN A 26 -3.12 -15.06 -1.64
C GLN A 26 -3.26 -14.72 -0.15
N SER A 27 -3.89 -15.57 0.66
CA SER A 27 -4.15 -15.26 2.08
C SER A 27 -3.30 -16.10 3.03
N LYS A 28 -2.30 -15.46 3.66
CA LYS A 28 -1.50 -16.08 4.74
C LYS A 28 -2.09 -15.89 6.14
N ASN A 29 -3.05 -14.97 6.29
CA ASN A 29 -3.64 -14.63 7.58
C ASN A 29 -5.03 -15.23 7.73
N ASN A 30 -5.18 -16.11 8.73
CA ASN A 30 -6.48 -16.64 9.11
C ASN A 30 -7.28 -15.56 9.85
N LEU A 31 -8.42 -15.19 9.27
CA LEU A 31 -9.41 -14.34 9.91
C LEU A 31 -10.31 -15.17 10.83
N ASN A 32 -10.58 -14.65 12.03
CA ASN A 32 -11.56 -15.24 12.93
C ASN A 32 -13.00 -15.00 12.43
N VAL A 33 -14.00 -15.59 13.09
CA VAL A 33 -15.41 -15.51 12.67
C VAL A 33 -15.91 -14.06 12.54
N LYS A 34 -15.60 -13.18 13.49
CA LYS A 34 -16.01 -11.76 13.42
C LYS A 34 -15.25 -11.02 12.32
N GLU A 35 -13.96 -11.28 12.18
CA GLU A 35 -13.14 -10.70 11.11
C GLU A 35 -13.63 -11.12 9.73
N ASN A 36 -14.11 -12.36 9.56
CA ASN A 36 -14.72 -12.81 8.30
C ASN A 36 -15.98 -12.01 7.95
N VAL A 37 -16.83 -11.70 8.93
CA VAL A 37 -18.00 -10.83 8.70
C VAL A 37 -17.56 -9.43 8.27
N VAL A 38 -16.56 -8.84 8.94
CA VAL A 38 -16.00 -7.53 8.55
C VAL A 38 -15.36 -7.58 7.16
N ASN A 39 -14.70 -8.68 6.82
CA ASN A 39 -14.13 -8.90 5.48
C ASN A 39 -15.21 -8.94 4.42
N LEU A 40 -16.32 -9.67 4.64
CA LEU A 40 -17.44 -9.73 3.70
C LEU A 40 -18.10 -8.36 3.53
N TYR A 41 -18.22 -7.58 4.61
CA TYR A 41 -18.69 -6.20 4.51
C TYR A 41 -17.72 -5.30 3.73
N PHE A 42 -16.42 -5.48 3.90
CA PHE A 42 -15.40 -4.76 3.14
C PHE A 42 -15.45 -5.11 1.64
N GLU A 43 -15.56 -6.39 1.29
CA GLU A 43 -15.71 -6.85 -0.09
C GLU A 43 -17.01 -6.33 -0.72
N LEU A 44 -18.09 -6.21 0.05
CA LEU A 44 -19.31 -5.56 -0.39
C LEU A 44 -19.10 -4.09 -0.75
N LEU A 45 -18.43 -3.32 0.12
CA LEU A 45 -18.12 -1.91 -0.15
C LEU A 45 -17.24 -1.78 -1.40
N LYS A 46 -16.25 -2.67 -1.58
CA LYS A 46 -15.44 -2.73 -2.80
C LYS A 46 -16.28 -3.07 -4.03
N SER A 47 -17.20 -4.03 -3.95
CA SER A 47 -18.06 -4.38 -5.08
C SER A 47 -18.98 -3.24 -5.49
N HIS A 48 -19.55 -2.52 -4.54
CA HIS A 48 -20.33 -1.31 -4.85
C HIS A 48 -19.44 -0.26 -5.51
N GLU A 49 -18.21 -0.10 -5.02
CA GLU A 49 -17.24 0.80 -5.64
C GLU A 49 -16.92 0.40 -7.09
N PHE A 50 -16.66 -0.88 -7.37
CA PHE A 50 -16.43 -1.38 -8.73
C PHE A 50 -17.63 -1.15 -9.65
N ASN A 51 -18.85 -1.40 -9.15
CA ASN A 51 -20.07 -1.18 -9.93
C ASN A 51 -20.29 0.31 -10.25
N ASP A 52 -20.06 1.19 -9.27
CA ASP A 52 -20.19 2.64 -9.43
C ASP A 52 -19.13 3.23 -10.37
N THR A 53 -17.98 2.57 -10.49
CA THR A 53 -16.78 3.10 -11.18
C THR A 53 -16.34 2.23 -12.36
N THR A 54 -17.22 1.35 -12.88
CA THR A 54 -16.85 0.36 -13.90
C THR A 54 -16.24 1.00 -15.15
N GLU A 55 -16.80 2.12 -15.61
CA GLU A 55 -16.30 2.86 -16.78
C GLU A 55 -15.28 3.95 -16.41
N TYR A 56 -15.12 4.26 -15.10
CA TYR A 56 -14.28 5.35 -14.59
C TYR A 56 -13.60 4.95 -13.28
N PHE A 57 -12.72 3.95 -13.38
CA PHE A 57 -12.13 3.30 -12.21
C PHE A 57 -11.05 4.17 -11.56
N TYR A 58 -11.29 4.73 -10.37
CA TYR A 58 -10.42 5.75 -9.77
C TYR A 58 -8.92 5.41 -9.73
N PRO A 59 -8.46 4.21 -9.35
CA PRO A 59 -7.03 3.89 -9.35
C PRO A 59 -6.38 3.83 -10.74
N SER A 60 -7.17 3.81 -11.82
CA SER A 60 -6.68 3.95 -13.21
C SER A 60 -6.69 5.39 -13.71
N GLN A 61 -7.29 6.30 -12.96
CA GLN A 61 -7.36 7.72 -13.28
C GLN A 61 -6.26 8.48 -12.55
N PRO A 62 -5.86 9.67 -13.06
CA PRO A 62 -4.93 10.55 -12.36
C PRO A 62 -5.50 10.96 -10.98
N ILE A 63 -4.80 10.61 -9.90
CA ILE A 63 -5.24 10.89 -8.54
C ILE A 63 -5.52 12.38 -8.33
N GLU A 64 -4.80 13.28 -8.99
CA GLU A 64 -4.95 14.73 -8.83
C GLU A 64 -6.35 15.26 -9.12
N THR A 65 -7.13 14.58 -9.96
CA THR A 65 -8.53 14.91 -10.25
C THR A 65 -9.50 14.16 -9.35
N GLU A 66 -9.06 13.07 -8.71
CA GLU A 66 -9.95 12.11 -8.05
C GLU A 66 -9.86 12.07 -6.52
N VAL A 67 -8.83 12.66 -5.88
CA VAL A 67 -8.70 12.67 -4.41
C VAL A 67 -10.00 13.08 -3.70
N ILE A 68 -10.67 14.13 -4.18
CA ILE A 68 -11.93 14.62 -3.58
C ILE A 68 -13.06 13.59 -3.76
N ASN A 69 -13.13 12.93 -4.91
CA ASN A 69 -14.13 11.90 -5.16
C ASN A 69 -13.87 10.68 -4.27
N ILE A 70 -12.63 10.22 -4.20
CA ILE A 70 -12.16 9.10 -3.36
C ILE A 70 -12.51 9.33 -1.89
N THR A 71 -12.19 10.50 -1.34
CA THR A 71 -12.40 10.81 0.09
C THR A 71 -13.88 10.84 0.50
N ASN A 72 -14.79 10.98 -0.47
CA ASN A 72 -16.24 10.95 -0.24
C ASN A 72 -16.86 9.54 -0.31
N ARG A 73 -16.09 8.52 -0.71
CA ARG A 73 -16.59 7.16 -0.91
C ARG A 73 -16.83 6.41 0.41
N PRO A 74 -17.84 5.55 0.52
CA PRO A 74 -18.05 4.69 1.69
C PRO A 74 -16.85 3.81 2.02
N LEU A 75 -16.18 3.26 1.00
CA LEU A 75 -14.98 2.46 1.16
C LEU A 75 -13.83 3.24 1.82
N TYR A 76 -13.62 4.51 1.43
CA TYR A 76 -12.63 5.37 2.07
C TYR A 76 -12.92 5.58 3.56
N ARG A 77 -14.19 5.76 3.94
CA ARG A 77 -14.58 5.91 5.35
C ARG A 77 -14.31 4.64 6.16
N PHE A 78 -14.58 3.46 5.60
CA PHE A 78 -14.20 2.19 6.21
C PHE A 78 -12.68 2.13 6.43
N LEU A 79 -11.89 2.44 5.39
CA LEU A 79 -10.43 2.40 5.46
C LEU A 79 -9.87 3.43 6.43
N LYS A 80 -10.53 4.57 6.61
CA LYS A 80 -10.15 5.58 7.61
C LYS A 80 -10.26 5.05 9.05
N LEU A 81 -11.22 4.17 9.33
CA LEU A 81 -11.38 3.51 10.64
C LEU A 81 -10.36 2.41 10.91
N LEU A 82 -9.78 1.80 9.86
CA LEU A 82 -8.80 0.72 9.98
C LEU A 82 -7.54 1.20 10.74
N PRO A 83 -7.11 0.51 11.82
CA PRO A 83 -5.85 0.81 12.48
C PRO A 83 -4.69 0.31 11.63
N LYS A 84 -3.98 1.25 11.00
CA LYS A 84 -2.96 0.96 9.97
C LYS A 84 -1.59 0.61 10.55
N GLY A 85 -1.42 0.65 11.86
CA GLY A 85 -0.12 0.46 12.50
C GLY A 85 0.75 1.70 12.29
N GLY A 86 1.75 1.61 11.42
CA GLY A 86 2.76 2.63 11.17
C GLY A 86 2.78 3.15 9.74
N ASN A 87 3.21 4.40 9.60
CA ASN A 87 3.55 5.06 8.35
C ASN A 87 5.08 5.25 8.33
N LEU A 88 5.78 4.40 7.58
CA LEU A 88 7.23 4.20 7.71
C LEU A 88 8.07 4.94 6.66
N HIS A 89 7.42 5.48 5.63
CA HIS A 89 8.05 6.18 4.53
C HIS A 89 7.32 7.50 4.27
N ILE A 90 7.70 8.51 5.04
CA ILE A 90 7.15 9.86 4.99
C ILE A 90 8.23 10.89 5.23
N HIS A 91 8.24 11.95 4.44
CA HIS A 91 9.15 13.07 4.66
C HIS A 91 8.51 14.04 5.64
N GLU A 92 9.21 14.28 6.75
CA GLU A 92 8.70 14.95 7.93
C GLU A 92 8.00 16.28 7.64
N ASN A 93 8.50 17.04 6.68
CA ASN A 93 7.96 18.33 6.32
C ASN A 93 6.71 18.21 5.40
N GLN A 94 6.57 17.13 4.64
CA GLN A 94 5.58 16.99 3.56
C GLN A 94 4.27 16.30 3.98
N ILE A 95 4.07 15.98 5.26
CA ILE A 95 2.96 15.11 5.70
C ILE A 95 1.61 15.84 5.77
N LEU A 96 1.63 17.06 6.32
CA LEU A 96 0.41 17.79 6.66
C LEU A 96 -0.18 18.48 5.43
N ASP A 97 -1.48 18.30 5.19
CA ASP A 97 -2.27 19.11 4.26
C ASP A 97 -1.92 20.60 4.40
N ARG A 98 -1.73 21.27 3.26
CA ARG A 98 -1.35 22.68 3.21
C ARG A 98 -2.33 23.59 3.93
N LYS A 99 -3.63 23.28 3.89
CA LYS A 99 -4.64 24.08 4.60
C LYS A 99 -4.42 24.00 6.12
N ARG A 100 -4.29 22.81 6.68
CA ARG A 100 -4.04 22.60 8.12
C ARG A 100 -2.69 23.18 8.56
N LEU A 101 -1.64 23.07 7.75
CA LEU A 101 -0.36 23.75 8.01
C LEU A 101 -0.54 25.28 8.12
N LEU A 102 -1.27 25.88 7.19
CA LEU A 102 -1.51 27.33 7.19
C LEU A 102 -2.39 27.75 8.38
N GLU A 103 -3.38 26.95 8.77
CA GLU A 103 -4.18 27.19 9.97
C GLU A 103 -3.33 27.16 11.26
N VAL A 104 -2.40 26.20 11.38
CA VAL A 104 -1.42 26.16 12.48
C VAL A 104 -0.62 27.46 12.54
N ILE A 105 -0.15 27.94 11.39
CA ILE A 105 0.65 29.16 11.32
C ILE A 105 -0.20 30.40 11.63
N GLN A 106 -1.43 30.49 11.12
CA GLN A 106 -2.34 31.60 11.34
C GLN A 106 -2.67 31.80 12.82
N ASN A 107 -2.72 30.72 13.59
CA ASN A 107 -2.97 30.74 15.02
C ASN A 107 -1.70 31.02 15.85
N SER A 108 -0.53 31.13 15.23
CA SER A 108 0.72 31.48 15.90
C SER A 108 0.93 32.99 15.99
N SER A 109 1.72 33.43 16.97
CA SER A 109 2.14 34.83 17.10
C SER A 109 2.96 35.33 15.91
N GLU A 110 3.52 34.43 15.10
CA GLU A 110 4.43 34.74 14.01
C GLU A 110 3.73 34.87 12.65
N TYR A 111 2.39 34.71 12.59
CA TYR A 111 1.66 34.89 11.34
C TYR A 111 1.87 36.28 10.72
N GLU A 112 2.08 37.29 11.56
CA GLU A 112 2.40 38.66 11.14
C GLU A 112 3.74 38.78 10.39
N LEU A 113 4.65 37.82 10.56
CA LEU A 113 5.96 37.80 9.91
C LEU A 113 5.96 37.01 8.60
N LEU A 114 4.84 36.36 8.25
CA LEU A 114 4.76 35.49 7.09
C LEU A 114 4.68 36.29 5.79
N HIS A 115 5.59 36.00 4.86
CA HIS A 115 5.61 36.59 3.52
C HIS A 115 5.65 35.49 2.46
N ILE A 116 5.06 35.79 1.30
CA ILE A 116 5.02 34.93 0.12
C ILE A 116 5.78 35.56 -1.05
N CYS A 117 6.47 34.73 -1.81
CA CYS A 117 6.96 35.06 -3.15
C CYS A 117 6.12 34.36 -4.23
N ASP A 118 5.76 35.10 -5.27
CA ASP A 118 4.97 34.66 -6.43
C ASP A 118 5.84 34.64 -7.70
N GLN A 119 6.86 33.78 -7.72
CA GLN A 119 7.77 33.45 -8.84
C GLN A 119 8.41 34.64 -9.59
N SER A 120 7.58 35.41 -10.30
CA SER A 120 7.93 36.61 -11.07
C SER A 120 8.41 37.79 -10.24
N SER A 121 8.07 37.83 -8.95
CA SER A 121 8.27 39.03 -8.12
C SER A 121 9.60 39.06 -7.37
N CYS A 122 10.20 37.90 -7.05
CA CYS A 122 11.38 37.82 -6.19
C CYS A 122 12.54 37.02 -6.83
N GLU A 123 13.72 37.02 -6.19
CA GLU A 123 14.95 36.35 -6.68
C GLU A 123 14.82 34.84 -6.94
N THR A 124 13.76 34.20 -6.45
CA THR A 124 13.48 32.79 -6.69
C THR A 124 12.37 32.64 -7.73
N GLU A 125 12.61 31.94 -8.84
CA GLU A 125 11.59 31.59 -9.86
C GLU A 125 10.49 30.62 -9.34
N LYS A 126 10.28 30.55 -8.01
CA LYS A 126 9.47 29.54 -7.32
C LYS A 126 8.51 30.20 -6.31
N TYR A 127 7.42 29.51 -6.00
CA TYR A 127 6.58 29.88 -4.87
C TYR A 127 7.29 29.54 -3.56
N TYR A 128 7.33 30.48 -2.62
CA TYR A 128 7.89 30.25 -1.29
C TYR A 128 7.16 31.03 -0.20
N LEU A 129 7.08 30.44 0.98
CA LEU A 129 6.70 31.08 2.23
C LEU A 129 7.87 31.12 3.19
N LYS A 130 8.17 32.32 3.70
CA LYS A 130 9.22 32.54 4.70
C LYS A 130 8.79 33.57 5.73
N TYR A 131 9.45 33.51 6.89
CA TYR A 131 9.30 34.54 7.91
C TYR A 131 10.34 35.64 7.73
N PHE A 132 9.88 36.89 7.79
CA PHE A 132 10.75 38.07 7.83
C PHE A 132 10.29 39.02 8.93
N LYS A 133 11.21 39.39 9.81
CA LYS A 133 10.99 40.42 10.83
C LYS A 133 11.49 41.81 10.41
N SER A 134 12.53 41.86 9.57
CA SER A 134 13.12 43.08 9.02
C SER A 134 13.84 42.75 7.70
N ASN A 135 14.24 43.77 6.93
CA ASN A 135 14.97 43.61 5.66
C ASN A 135 14.27 42.68 4.66
N ILE A 136 12.97 42.91 4.45
CA ILE A 136 12.15 42.11 3.53
C ILE A 136 12.71 42.29 2.10
N PRO A 137 13.16 41.22 1.42
CA PRO A 137 13.72 41.35 0.08
C PRO A 137 12.65 41.82 -0.91
N GLN A 138 13.08 42.46 -2.00
CA GLN A 138 12.18 42.87 -3.07
C GLN A 138 11.40 41.67 -3.61
N GLY A 139 10.09 41.85 -3.84
CA GLY A 139 9.22 40.80 -4.38
C GLY A 139 8.43 39.99 -3.37
N TRP A 140 8.81 40.05 -2.09
CA TRP A 140 8.11 39.34 -1.03
C TRP A 140 6.92 40.17 -0.53
N THR A 141 5.74 39.56 -0.52
CA THR A 141 4.49 40.21 -0.08
C THR A 141 4.05 39.63 1.25
N LYS A 142 3.69 40.49 2.20
CA LYS A 142 3.15 40.05 3.49
C LYS A 142 1.82 39.30 3.28
N VAL A 143 1.66 38.12 3.88
CA VAL A 143 0.44 37.31 3.69
C VAL A 143 -0.74 37.94 4.41
N LYS A 144 -0.60 38.23 5.72
CA LYS A 144 -1.67 38.82 6.52
C LYS A 144 -2.00 40.23 6.04
N GLY A 145 -3.27 40.46 5.69
CA GLY A 145 -3.77 41.75 5.19
C GLY A 145 -3.57 41.95 3.68
N SER A 146 -3.07 40.94 2.96
CA SER A 146 -3.04 40.93 1.49
C SER A 146 -4.25 40.20 0.90
N ASN A 147 -4.30 40.12 -0.44
CA ASN A 147 -5.33 39.38 -1.17
C ASN A 147 -5.07 37.86 -1.20
N TRP A 148 -3.98 37.38 -0.61
CA TRP A 148 -3.69 35.94 -0.56
C TRP A 148 -4.60 35.21 0.43
N THR A 149 -5.48 34.36 -0.09
CA THR A 149 -6.28 33.45 0.74
C THR A 149 -5.55 32.13 1.01
N ILE A 150 -5.96 31.39 2.04
CA ILE A 150 -5.45 30.02 2.26
C ILE A 150 -5.67 29.17 1.01
N SER A 151 -6.84 29.26 0.38
CA SER A 151 -7.18 28.50 -0.82
C SER A 151 -6.25 28.83 -1.99
N ASP A 152 -5.89 30.11 -2.18
CA ASP A 152 -4.93 30.50 -3.21
C ASP A 152 -3.55 29.91 -2.96
N ILE A 153 -3.11 29.92 -1.70
CA ILE A 153 -1.82 29.35 -1.32
C ILE A 153 -1.85 27.84 -1.54
N VAL A 154 -2.84 27.11 -1.02
CA VAL A 154 -2.98 25.66 -1.21
C VAL A 154 -2.93 25.31 -2.70
N ARG A 155 -3.77 25.99 -3.50
CA ARG A 155 -3.88 25.77 -4.95
C ARG A 155 -2.57 25.97 -5.71
N LYS A 156 -1.71 26.90 -5.29
CA LYS A 156 -0.43 27.16 -5.97
C LYS A 156 0.75 26.34 -5.45
N THR A 157 0.54 25.51 -4.43
CA THR A 157 1.64 24.95 -3.62
C THR A 157 1.47 23.47 -3.27
N THR A 158 0.34 22.88 -3.64
CA THR A 158 0.18 21.43 -3.77
C THR A 158 0.28 21.03 -5.23
N LEU A 159 0.75 19.80 -5.46
CA LEU A 159 0.82 19.23 -6.79
C LEU A 159 -0.57 19.17 -7.43
N THR A 160 -1.57 18.59 -6.75
CA THR A 160 -2.98 18.61 -7.17
C THR A 160 -3.49 20.00 -7.54
N GLY A 161 -3.19 21.01 -6.73
CA GLY A 161 -3.66 22.39 -6.94
C GLY A 161 -3.06 22.99 -8.21
N ILE A 162 -1.75 22.85 -8.38
CA ILE A 162 -1.03 23.37 -9.55
C ILE A 162 -1.53 22.70 -10.82
N LEU A 163 -1.73 21.38 -10.79
CA LEU A 163 -2.21 20.61 -11.93
C LEU A 163 -3.62 21.04 -12.35
N ASN A 164 -4.52 21.25 -11.38
CA ASN A 164 -5.87 21.76 -11.64
C ASN A 164 -5.86 23.18 -12.23
N ASP A 165 -4.96 24.07 -11.77
CA ASP A 165 -4.86 25.44 -12.25
C ASP A 165 -4.32 25.54 -13.68
N LEU A 166 -3.42 24.64 -14.07
CA LEU A 166 -2.80 24.67 -15.39
C LEU A 166 -3.80 24.36 -16.51
N ASN A 167 -4.93 23.71 -16.22
CA ASN A 167 -6.04 23.41 -17.15
C ASN A 167 -5.59 22.87 -18.53
N THR A 168 -4.40 22.27 -18.56
CA THR A 168 -3.71 21.82 -19.75
C THR A 168 -3.53 20.31 -19.57
N PRO A 169 -4.00 19.48 -20.52
CA PRO A 169 -3.60 18.08 -20.53
C PRO A 169 -2.11 18.07 -20.85
N ILE A 170 -1.28 18.02 -19.82
CA ILE A 170 0.16 18.08 -20.01
C ILE A 170 0.59 16.63 -20.23
N TYR A 171 0.85 16.38 -21.50
CA TYR A 171 1.31 15.12 -22.05
C TYR A 171 2.81 15.04 -21.85
N ALA A 172 3.23 14.07 -21.07
CA ALA A 172 4.37 14.27 -20.22
C ALA A 172 5.16 12.96 -20.18
N THR A 173 5.89 12.57 -21.24
CA THR A 173 6.35 11.19 -21.50
C THR A 173 7.55 10.67 -20.68
N ASP A 174 8.06 11.38 -19.67
CA ASP A 174 9.21 10.95 -18.87
C ASP A 174 9.21 11.50 -17.42
N THR A 175 9.91 10.82 -16.51
CA THR A 175 9.95 11.11 -15.06
C THR A 175 10.59 12.47 -14.74
N ALA A 176 11.50 12.95 -15.58
CA ALA A 176 12.32 14.14 -15.39
C ALA A 176 11.51 15.43 -15.23
N GLY A 177 10.38 15.55 -15.92
CA GLY A 177 9.61 16.80 -15.92
C GLY A 177 8.68 17.01 -14.70
N ARG A 178 8.27 16.00 -13.89
CA ARG A 178 7.49 16.22 -12.64
C ARG A 178 8.44 16.73 -11.62
N TRP A 179 9.62 16.12 -11.54
CA TRP A 179 10.69 16.66 -10.74
C TRP A 179 10.99 18.10 -11.14
N SER A 180 11.15 18.40 -12.44
CA SER A 180 11.32 19.78 -12.91
C SER A 180 10.13 20.71 -12.55
N THR A 181 8.89 20.25 -12.71
CA THR A 181 7.66 21.03 -12.44
C THR A 181 7.48 21.26 -10.94
N ALA A 182 7.52 20.21 -10.13
CA ALA A 182 7.48 20.28 -8.68
C ALA A 182 8.62 21.16 -8.14
N ASN A 183 9.81 21.08 -8.73
CA ASN A 183 10.93 21.96 -8.39
C ASN A 183 10.69 23.42 -8.82
N LYS A 184 10.12 23.67 -10.00
CA LYS A 184 9.76 25.00 -10.52
C LYS A 184 8.70 25.69 -9.67
N TYR A 185 7.68 24.96 -9.25
CA TYR A 185 6.64 25.49 -8.38
C TYR A 185 6.98 25.38 -6.88
N GLY A 186 8.13 24.79 -6.55
CA GLY A 186 8.61 24.67 -5.18
C GLY A 186 7.80 23.71 -4.31
N VAL A 187 7.03 22.76 -4.88
CA VAL A 187 6.10 21.86 -4.16
C VAL A 187 6.73 21.28 -2.88
N PHE A 188 7.95 20.75 -2.98
CA PHE A 188 8.66 20.14 -1.85
C PHE A 188 9.43 21.11 -0.96
N ASN A 189 9.67 22.34 -1.41
CA ASN A 189 10.50 23.32 -0.67
C ASN A 189 9.72 24.55 -0.20
N PHE A 190 8.44 24.63 -0.56
CA PHE A 190 7.59 25.82 -0.47
C PHE A 190 7.54 26.45 0.93
N TYR A 191 7.65 25.65 1.99
CA TYR A 191 7.37 26.04 3.38
C TYR A 191 8.54 25.69 4.32
N SER A 192 9.75 25.53 3.77
CA SER A 192 10.91 25.03 4.52
C SER A 192 11.22 25.83 5.79
N ASP A 193 10.93 27.13 5.83
CA ASP A 193 11.09 27.96 7.03
C ASP A 193 9.93 27.79 8.04
N LEU A 194 8.73 27.42 7.57
CA LEU A 194 7.52 27.36 8.40
C LEU A 194 7.57 26.25 9.45
N VAL A 195 8.15 25.11 9.07
CA VAL A 195 8.35 23.95 9.95
C VAL A 195 9.67 24.02 10.75
N LYS A 196 10.47 25.07 10.52
CA LYS A 196 11.77 25.34 11.15
C LYS A 196 11.77 26.58 12.04
N HIS A 197 10.64 27.25 12.23
CA HIS A 197 10.54 28.35 13.18
C HIS A 197 10.12 27.84 14.57
N ASN A 198 10.82 28.25 15.63
CA ASN A 198 10.60 27.75 16.99
C ASN A 198 9.15 27.91 17.48
N ALA A 199 8.52 29.04 17.14
CA ALA A 199 7.14 29.32 17.52
C ALA A 199 6.08 28.42 16.85
N THR A 200 6.38 27.80 15.70
CA THR A 200 5.44 26.95 14.97
C THR A 200 5.82 25.48 14.98
N ARG A 201 7.10 25.16 15.24
CA ARG A 201 7.67 23.82 15.21
C ARG A 201 6.86 22.77 15.95
N PHE A 202 6.55 23.02 17.23
CA PHE A 202 5.86 22.04 18.07
C PHE A 202 4.35 22.01 17.82
N HIS A 203 3.75 23.12 17.35
CA HIS A 203 2.37 23.10 16.86
C HIS A 203 2.24 22.30 15.57
N TYR A 204 3.22 22.41 14.67
CA TYR A 204 3.31 21.59 13.47
C TYR A 204 3.45 20.11 13.82
N MET A 205 4.42 19.76 14.67
CA MET A 205 4.62 18.38 15.09
C MET A 205 3.35 17.81 15.76
N LYS A 206 2.71 18.59 16.64
CA LYS A 206 1.42 18.20 17.22
C LYS A 206 0.37 17.95 16.14
N ALA A 207 0.24 18.83 15.15
CA ALA A 207 -0.74 18.69 14.07
C ALA A 207 -0.47 17.45 13.19
N VAL A 208 0.79 17.11 12.93
CA VAL A 208 1.19 15.87 12.24
C VAL A 208 0.76 14.64 13.04
N LEU A 209 1.06 14.60 14.34
CA LEU A 209 0.70 13.48 15.21
C LEU A 209 -0.83 13.35 15.36
N ASP A 210 -1.54 14.46 15.58
CA ASP A 210 -3.00 14.49 15.66
C ASP A 210 -3.62 13.99 14.34
N SER A 211 -3.13 14.48 13.20
CA SER A 211 -3.59 14.03 11.88
C SER A 211 -3.32 12.54 11.65
N SER A 212 -2.25 11.99 12.20
CA SER A 212 -1.93 10.56 12.10
C SER A 212 -2.94 9.73 12.89
N LEU A 213 -3.25 10.14 14.12
CA LEU A 213 -4.25 9.48 14.95
C LEU A 213 -5.67 9.60 14.36
N GLU A 214 -6.02 10.73 13.73
CA GLU A 214 -7.27 10.91 12.98
C GLU A 214 -7.39 9.97 11.77
N GLU A 215 -6.26 9.53 11.23
CA GLU A 215 -6.14 8.57 10.12
C GLU A 215 -5.91 7.13 10.62
N ASN A 216 -6.00 6.95 11.94
CA ASN A 216 -5.77 5.73 12.69
C ASN A 216 -4.40 5.07 12.38
N VAL A 217 -3.37 5.91 12.33
CA VAL A 217 -1.94 5.56 12.25
C VAL A 217 -1.31 5.83 13.62
N GLN A 218 -0.71 4.80 14.23
CA GLN A 218 -0.17 4.84 15.59
C GLN A 218 1.36 4.90 15.66
N LEU A 219 2.08 4.71 14.55
CA LEU A 219 3.55 4.75 14.48
C LEU A 219 4.01 5.61 13.30
N LEU A 220 5.05 6.42 13.51
CA LEU A 220 5.65 7.25 12.45
C LEU A 220 7.18 7.10 12.43
N GLU A 221 7.74 6.85 11.24
CA GLU A 221 9.18 7.01 10.99
C GLU A 221 9.39 8.15 10.01
N LEU A 222 9.89 9.26 10.54
CA LEU A 222 9.94 10.55 9.85
C LEU A 222 11.30 10.73 9.19
N ARG A 223 11.34 10.74 7.86
CA ARG A 223 12.52 11.11 7.10
C ARG A 223 12.74 12.60 7.19
N ARG A 224 13.90 13.03 7.70
CA ARG A 224 14.22 14.44 7.91
C ARG A 224 15.66 14.77 7.52
N GLY A 225 15.89 15.96 6.98
CA GLY A 225 17.24 16.53 6.92
C GLY A 225 17.81 16.80 8.32
N SER A 226 19.06 17.26 8.37
CA SER A 226 19.79 17.48 9.63
C SER A 226 19.09 18.44 10.61
N PHE A 227 19.25 18.14 11.90
CA PHE A 227 18.87 19.03 13.00
C PHE A 227 19.79 20.25 13.10
N GLY A 228 19.34 21.29 13.81
CA GLY A 228 20.10 22.54 14.00
C GLY A 228 19.75 23.63 12.99
N SER A 229 18.67 23.43 12.22
CA SER A 229 18.09 24.44 11.33
C SER A 229 16.86 25.14 11.92
N LEU A 230 16.42 24.73 13.12
CA LEU A 230 15.41 25.42 13.91
C LEU A 230 15.89 26.82 14.29
N PHE A 231 15.03 27.83 14.20
CA PHE A 231 15.43 29.22 14.46
C PHE A 231 14.33 30.06 15.11
N TYR A 232 14.72 31.21 15.66
CA TYR A 232 13.82 32.28 16.11
C TYR A 232 14.41 33.66 15.78
N PHE A 233 13.60 34.72 15.90
CA PHE A 233 14.11 36.09 15.80
C PHE A 233 14.33 36.71 17.17
N ASN A 234 15.54 37.24 17.42
CA ASN A 234 15.81 37.97 18.66
C ASN A 234 15.14 39.36 18.68
N SER A 235 15.34 40.12 19.76
CA SER A 235 14.77 41.48 19.93
C SER A 235 15.18 42.45 18.81
N SER A 236 16.41 42.33 18.29
CA SER A 236 16.92 43.13 17.16
C SER A 236 16.34 42.73 15.79
N GLY A 237 15.62 41.61 15.72
CA GLY A 237 15.10 41.07 14.45
C GLY A 237 16.07 40.14 13.72
N SER A 238 17.21 39.80 14.31
CA SER A 238 18.18 38.86 13.73
C SER A 238 17.73 37.42 13.90
N ARG A 239 17.92 36.60 12.85
CA ARG A 239 17.65 35.15 12.85
C ARG A 239 18.73 34.43 13.66
N ILE A 240 18.34 33.74 14.72
CA ILE A 240 19.21 32.95 15.60
C ILE A 240 18.85 31.48 15.43
N SER A 241 19.82 30.65 15.04
CA SER A 241 19.65 29.19 14.96
C SER A 241 19.78 28.56 16.35
N ILE A 242 18.97 27.54 16.58
CA ILE A 242 19.02 26.67 17.75
C ILE A 242 19.93 25.48 17.39
N SER A 243 20.78 25.06 18.33
CA SER A 243 21.70 23.94 18.07
C SER A 243 20.92 22.63 17.87
N ALA A 244 21.55 21.65 17.21
CA ALA A 244 20.92 20.36 16.99
C ALA A 244 20.53 19.66 18.30
N THR A 245 21.40 19.71 19.31
CA THR A 245 21.16 19.11 20.63
C THR A 245 20.04 19.81 21.38
N ASP A 246 20.01 21.15 21.36
CA ASP A 246 18.92 21.89 22.03
C ASP A 246 17.57 21.61 21.36
N GLU A 247 17.52 21.51 20.03
CA GLU A 247 16.30 21.12 19.31
C GLU A 247 15.83 19.70 19.69
N LEU A 248 16.77 18.76 19.83
CA LEU A 248 16.48 17.37 20.19
C LEU A 248 16.03 17.22 21.64
N ASP A 249 16.59 18.00 22.57
CA ASP A 249 16.14 18.04 23.97
C ASP A 249 14.68 18.53 24.06
N LEU A 250 14.36 19.62 23.36
CA LEU A 250 12.98 20.13 23.29
C LEU A 250 12.01 19.13 22.66
N LEU A 251 12.43 18.40 21.62
CA LEU A 251 11.62 17.36 20.99
C LEU A 251 11.45 16.13 21.90
N THR A 252 12.44 15.80 22.72
CA THR A 252 12.36 14.70 23.69
C THR A 252 11.32 15.02 24.77
N ASP A 253 11.33 16.23 25.30
CA ASP A 253 10.32 16.70 26.26
C ASP A 253 8.92 16.73 25.62
N PHE A 254 8.80 17.25 24.40
CA PHE A 254 7.55 17.24 23.65
C PHE A 254 7.02 15.81 23.42
N LYS A 255 7.89 14.88 23.01
CA LYS A 255 7.53 13.48 22.77
C LYS A 255 6.94 12.85 24.03
N LYS A 256 7.61 13.02 25.16
CA LYS A 256 7.15 12.49 26.45
C LYS A 256 5.76 13.01 26.81
N ASP A 257 5.57 14.34 26.80
CA ASP A 257 4.28 14.96 27.12
C ASP A 257 3.16 14.54 26.16
N TYR A 258 3.44 14.48 24.86
CA TYR A 258 2.46 14.08 23.85
C TYR A 258 2.05 12.62 24.02
N MET A 259 3.01 11.71 24.22
CA MET A 259 2.73 10.28 24.36
C MET A 259 1.98 9.95 25.65
N GLU A 260 2.27 10.65 26.76
CA GLU A 260 1.51 10.53 28.01
C GLU A 260 0.03 10.90 27.81
N LYS A 261 -0.25 11.93 26.99
CA LYS A 261 -1.62 12.38 26.68
C LYS A 261 -2.31 11.53 25.62
N ASN A 262 -1.56 10.81 24.79
CA ASN A 262 -2.06 10.06 23.65
C ASN A 262 -1.59 8.60 23.72
N PRO A 263 -2.13 7.77 24.64
CA PRO A 263 -1.64 6.42 24.88
C PRO A 263 -1.79 5.48 23.67
N LYS A 264 -2.67 5.83 22.72
CA LYS A 264 -2.86 5.13 21.44
C LYS A 264 -1.65 5.20 20.53
N LEU A 265 -0.85 6.27 20.61
CA LEU A 265 0.38 6.39 19.85
C LEU A 265 1.38 5.33 20.34
N ILE A 266 1.90 4.53 19.43
CA ILE A 266 2.98 3.58 19.68
C ILE A 266 4.27 4.38 19.86
N ASP A 267 4.69 5.11 18.82
CA ASP A 267 5.92 5.89 18.83
C ASP A 267 6.03 6.86 17.64
N PHE A 268 6.99 7.77 17.69
CA PHE A 268 7.52 8.45 16.51
C PHE A 268 9.04 8.63 16.63
N VAL A 269 9.75 8.38 15.53
CA VAL A 269 11.22 8.43 15.44
C VAL A 269 11.66 9.08 14.13
N PHE A 270 12.95 9.40 14.03
CA PHE A 270 13.54 10.09 12.88
C PHE A 270 14.57 9.23 12.17
N LEU A 271 14.51 9.29 10.85
CA LEU A 271 15.50 8.78 9.92
C LEU A 271 16.15 10.00 9.26
N LEU A 272 17.46 10.18 9.45
CA LEU A 272 18.13 11.34 8.89
C LEU A 272 18.51 11.09 7.44
N TYR A 273 18.40 12.10 6.59
CA TYR A 273 18.78 11.96 5.19
C TYR A 273 19.62 13.13 4.70
N ASN A 274 20.26 12.92 3.56
CA ASN A 274 20.71 14.01 2.70
C ASN A 274 20.22 13.79 1.26
N SER A 275 20.28 14.83 0.43
CA SER A 275 19.96 14.73 -0.99
C SER A 275 21.03 13.94 -1.71
N ARG A 276 20.63 12.93 -2.50
CA ARG A 276 21.57 12.14 -3.32
C ARG A 276 22.34 12.97 -4.35
N SER A 277 21.81 14.11 -4.77
CA SER A 277 22.50 15.04 -5.67
C SER A 277 23.61 15.87 -4.99
N ALA A 278 23.81 15.73 -3.67
CA ALA A 278 24.86 16.45 -2.97
C ALA A 278 26.26 15.89 -3.32
N PRO A 279 27.32 16.72 -3.27
CA PRO A 279 28.70 16.25 -3.44
C PRO A 279 29.10 15.19 -2.40
N LYS A 280 29.99 14.26 -2.76
CA LYS A 280 30.47 13.17 -1.87
C LYS A 280 30.92 13.66 -0.49
N GLU A 281 31.64 14.77 -0.45
CA GLU A 281 32.15 15.35 0.79
C GLU A 281 31.02 15.83 1.71
N ASN A 282 29.91 16.33 1.15
CA ASN A 282 28.74 16.72 1.94
C ASN A 282 28.05 15.50 2.54
N ILE A 283 27.91 14.41 1.78
CA ILE A 283 27.36 13.15 2.28
C ILE A 283 28.23 12.58 3.39
N LYS A 284 29.55 12.58 3.21
CA LYS A 284 30.50 12.11 4.21
C LYS A 284 30.35 12.87 5.53
N ASN A 285 30.43 14.20 5.48
CA ASN A 285 30.28 15.06 6.65
C ASN A 285 28.91 14.90 7.32
N GLU A 286 27.88 14.61 6.53
CA GLU A 286 26.54 14.37 7.08
C GLU A 286 26.43 13.03 7.79
N VAL A 287 26.96 11.95 7.21
CA VAL A 287 27.00 10.63 7.85
C VAL A 287 27.71 10.71 9.20
N ASP A 288 28.86 11.39 9.28
CA ASP A 288 29.60 11.58 10.54
C ASP A 288 28.73 12.27 11.61
N LYS A 289 28.05 13.37 11.24
CA LYS A 289 27.15 14.09 12.16
C LYS A 289 25.96 13.25 12.61
N VAL A 290 25.35 12.51 11.68
CA VAL A 290 24.20 11.65 11.97
C VAL A 290 24.59 10.57 12.98
N ILE A 291 25.76 9.96 12.79
CA ILE A 291 26.30 8.96 13.73
C ILE A 291 26.53 9.58 15.12
N ASP A 292 27.12 10.78 15.19
CA ASP A 292 27.37 11.45 16.46
C ASP A 292 26.08 11.83 17.19
N ILE A 293 25.09 12.35 16.47
CA ILE A 293 23.77 12.66 17.05
C ILE A 293 23.05 11.37 17.47
N GLN A 294 23.12 10.30 16.68
CA GLN A 294 22.47 9.04 17.02
C GLN A 294 23.06 8.42 18.30
N ARG A 295 24.36 8.55 18.55
CA ARG A 295 24.97 8.12 19.81
C ARG A 295 24.42 8.85 21.03
N LEU A 296 24.03 10.11 20.87
CA LEU A 296 23.43 10.93 21.92
C LEU A 296 21.94 10.67 22.10
N TYR A 297 21.21 10.39 21.01
CA TYR A 297 19.75 10.21 20.99
C TYR A 297 19.32 8.90 20.30
N PRO A 298 19.77 7.72 20.78
CA PRO A 298 19.56 6.44 20.10
C PRO A 298 18.10 5.97 20.07
N ASP A 299 17.25 6.52 20.95
CA ASP A 299 15.81 6.24 20.99
C ASP A 299 15.01 7.12 20.03
N PHE A 300 15.64 8.12 19.41
CA PHE A 300 14.99 9.10 18.55
C PHE A 300 15.52 9.11 17.13
N ILE A 301 16.84 8.97 16.94
CA ILE A 301 17.47 8.83 15.63
C ILE A 301 17.75 7.36 15.36
N ARG A 302 17.08 6.79 14.36
CA ARG A 302 17.06 5.34 14.14
C ARG A 302 17.70 4.87 12.85
N GLY A 303 18.15 5.79 12.00
CA GLY A 303 18.81 5.42 10.76
C GLY A 303 19.15 6.56 9.82
N TYR A 304 19.61 6.16 8.63
CA TYR A 304 20.02 7.06 7.56
C TYR A 304 19.48 6.62 6.20
N ASP A 305 19.25 7.61 5.32
CA ASP A 305 18.74 7.45 3.96
C ASP A 305 19.37 8.49 2.99
N LEU A 306 19.28 8.24 1.69
CA LEU A 306 19.56 9.18 0.61
C LEU A 306 18.30 9.40 -0.23
N VAL A 307 17.82 10.65 -0.26
CA VAL A 307 16.54 11.02 -0.89
C VAL A 307 16.74 11.95 -2.10
N GLY A 308 15.66 12.19 -2.85
CA GLY A 308 15.63 13.04 -4.03
C GLY A 308 15.56 12.22 -5.33
N GLU A 309 15.40 12.92 -6.45
CA GLU A 309 15.20 12.31 -7.77
C GLU A 309 16.27 11.25 -8.08
N GLU A 310 15.82 10.00 -8.18
CA GLU A 310 16.70 8.85 -8.28
C GLU A 310 17.32 8.69 -9.68
N ASP A 311 16.58 9.05 -10.73
CA ASP A 311 17.02 8.94 -12.13
C ASP A 311 18.15 9.93 -12.48
N HIS A 312 18.02 11.21 -12.09
CA HIS A 312 19.02 12.26 -12.38
C HIS A 312 20.00 12.52 -11.24
N GLY A 313 19.76 11.96 -10.06
CA GLY A 313 20.65 12.04 -8.91
C GLY A 313 21.81 11.05 -8.99
N HIS A 314 22.69 11.10 -7.98
CA HIS A 314 23.75 10.12 -7.85
C HIS A 314 23.21 8.81 -7.25
N THR A 315 23.75 7.70 -7.75
CA THR A 315 23.59 6.33 -7.29
C THR A 315 24.15 6.11 -5.89
N LEU A 316 23.73 5.02 -5.24
CA LEU A 316 24.32 4.56 -3.99
C LEU A 316 25.80 4.20 -4.19
N LEU A 317 26.15 3.57 -5.33
CA LEU A 317 27.54 3.27 -5.69
C LEU A 317 28.42 4.52 -5.72
N PHE A 318 27.95 5.64 -6.28
CA PHE A 318 28.70 6.89 -6.30
C PHE A 318 29.06 7.37 -4.89
N HIS A 319 28.15 7.20 -3.93
CA HIS A 319 28.36 7.57 -2.51
C HIS A 319 28.90 6.43 -1.64
N SER A 320 29.33 5.31 -2.24
CA SER A 320 29.69 4.08 -1.53
C SER A 320 30.72 4.29 -0.42
N ASP A 321 31.74 5.14 -0.59
CA ASP A 321 32.73 5.44 0.45
C ASP A 321 32.08 5.90 1.77
N SER A 322 31.10 6.81 1.69
CA SER A 322 30.37 7.33 2.84
C SER A 322 29.34 6.34 3.36
N LEU A 323 28.67 5.60 2.46
CA LEU A 323 27.64 4.63 2.83
C LEU A 323 28.23 3.38 3.50
N ILE A 324 29.44 2.96 3.13
CA ILE A 324 30.18 1.91 3.82
C ILE A 324 30.49 2.33 5.26
N HIS A 325 30.79 3.61 5.50
CA HIS A 325 30.97 4.11 6.87
C HIS A 325 29.66 3.99 7.69
N ALA A 326 28.54 4.43 7.13
CA ALA A 326 27.22 4.29 7.75
C ALA A 326 26.84 2.82 8.00
N PHE A 327 27.14 1.93 7.04
CA PHE A 327 26.95 0.48 7.15
C PHE A 327 27.75 -0.11 8.31
N ASN A 328 29.04 0.20 8.41
CA ASN A 328 29.89 -0.30 9.50
C ASN A 328 29.37 0.17 10.86
N HIS A 329 28.88 1.41 10.98
CA HIS A 329 28.22 1.87 12.20
C HIS A 329 26.93 1.10 12.48
N SER A 330 26.07 0.90 11.46
CA SER A 330 24.83 0.12 11.58
C SER A 330 25.09 -1.28 12.16
N GLN A 331 26.06 -2.02 11.62
CA GLN A 331 26.40 -3.37 12.10
C GLN A 331 26.92 -3.39 13.56
N ASN A 332 27.55 -2.30 14.01
CA ASN A 332 28.10 -2.19 15.37
C ASN A 332 27.13 -1.53 16.37
N SER A 333 25.98 -1.04 15.92
CA SER A 333 25.03 -0.27 16.72
C SER A 333 24.07 -1.13 17.57
N GLY A 334 24.13 -2.46 17.44
CA GLY A 334 23.19 -3.38 18.09
C GLY A 334 21.74 -3.19 17.64
N GLY A 335 21.53 -2.73 16.39
CA GLY A 335 20.19 -2.45 15.83
C GLY A 335 19.62 -1.08 16.21
N SER A 336 20.42 -0.19 16.81
CA SER A 336 19.99 1.18 17.11
C SER A 336 20.09 2.14 15.94
N PHE A 337 20.82 1.77 14.89
CA PHE A 337 20.98 2.53 13.65
C PHE A 337 20.82 1.64 12.42
N ASN A 338 19.93 2.03 11.51
CA ASN A 338 19.53 1.26 10.34
C ASN A 338 19.77 2.06 9.04
N LEU A 339 19.95 1.35 7.92
CA LEU A 339 19.97 1.95 6.58
C LEU A 339 18.63 1.67 5.91
N LEU A 340 18.02 2.67 5.26
CA LEU A 340 16.66 2.58 4.72
C LEU A 340 16.55 3.28 3.36
N PHE A 341 17.35 2.83 2.41
CA PHE A 341 17.55 3.56 1.16
C PHE A 341 16.30 3.62 0.28
N HIS A 342 16.01 4.81 -0.25
CA HIS A 342 15.30 4.91 -1.53
C HIS A 342 16.13 4.19 -2.59
N ALA A 343 15.55 3.18 -3.22
CA ALA A 343 16.20 2.44 -4.28
C ALA A 343 15.18 1.82 -5.23
N GLY A 344 15.46 1.94 -6.53
CA GLY A 344 14.64 1.37 -7.59
C GLY A 344 13.32 2.09 -7.82
N GLU A 345 13.17 3.36 -7.42
CA GLU A 345 12.11 4.23 -7.88
C GLU A 345 12.40 4.71 -9.32
N THR A 346 12.37 3.77 -10.27
CA THR A 346 12.70 4.03 -11.67
C THR A 346 11.96 3.10 -12.63
N ASN A 347 11.58 3.65 -13.78
CA ASN A 347 11.00 2.88 -14.89
C ASN A 347 12.01 2.53 -15.98
N TRP A 348 13.23 3.08 -15.92
CA TRP A 348 14.20 2.90 -16.99
C TRP A 348 14.60 1.44 -17.20
N PRO A 349 14.99 1.06 -18.44
CA PRO A 349 15.70 -0.17 -18.70
C PRO A 349 16.98 -0.27 -17.86
N GLU A 350 17.44 -1.49 -17.64
CA GLU A 350 18.51 -1.81 -16.71
C GLU A 350 19.87 -1.21 -17.09
N ASP A 351 20.11 -1.06 -18.39
CA ASP A 351 21.34 -0.54 -18.99
C ASP A 351 21.28 0.97 -19.28
N HIS A 352 20.17 1.62 -18.96
CA HIS A 352 20.00 3.05 -19.20
C HIS A 352 20.70 3.88 -18.11
N LEU A 353 21.69 4.67 -18.51
CA LEU A 353 22.34 5.67 -17.66
C LEU A 353 21.52 6.97 -17.70
N SER A 354 20.69 7.16 -16.68
CA SER A 354 19.88 8.39 -16.50
C SER A 354 20.64 9.52 -15.78
N SER A 355 21.83 9.23 -15.24
CA SER A 355 22.73 10.20 -14.61
C SER A 355 24.15 10.08 -15.16
N ASN A 356 25.06 10.95 -14.70
CA ASN A 356 26.48 10.94 -15.09
C ASN A 356 27.32 9.96 -14.26
N ASP A 357 26.69 9.00 -13.59
CA ASP A 357 27.36 8.00 -12.75
C ASP A 357 27.86 6.81 -13.57
N ASP A 358 28.70 5.98 -12.93
CA ASP A 358 29.34 4.82 -13.56
C ASP A 358 28.35 3.67 -13.85
N VAL A 359 27.22 3.63 -13.15
CA VAL A 359 26.20 2.58 -13.25
C VAL A 359 24.80 3.19 -13.37
N SER A 360 23.86 2.41 -13.87
CA SER A 360 22.48 2.85 -14.00
C SER A 360 21.82 3.00 -12.63
N THR A 361 20.83 3.89 -12.56
CA THR A 361 19.96 4.05 -11.38
C THR A 361 19.32 2.74 -10.93
N PHE A 362 19.12 1.81 -11.86
CA PHE A 362 18.63 0.47 -11.58
C PHE A 362 19.49 -0.27 -10.54
N GLU A 363 20.82 -0.09 -10.57
CA GLU A 363 21.75 -0.83 -9.70
C GLU A 363 21.68 -0.44 -8.22
N ASN A 364 20.99 0.65 -7.87
CA ASN A 364 20.77 1.04 -6.47
C ASN A 364 20.10 -0.07 -5.64
N ILE A 365 19.30 -0.95 -6.26
CA ILE A 365 18.75 -2.13 -5.56
C ILE A 365 19.86 -3.08 -5.12
N TYR A 366 20.89 -3.32 -5.95
CA TYR A 366 22.01 -4.18 -5.57
C TYR A 366 22.80 -3.58 -4.42
N ASP A 367 23.14 -2.30 -4.52
CA ASP A 367 23.89 -1.59 -3.48
C ASP A 367 23.14 -1.56 -2.16
N ALA A 368 21.83 -1.29 -2.17
CA ALA A 368 20.99 -1.31 -0.98
C ALA A 368 21.02 -2.70 -0.30
N LEU A 369 20.99 -3.78 -1.07
CA LEU A 369 21.07 -5.15 -0.55
C LEU A 369 22.46 -5.53 -0.05
N VAL A 370 23.52 -5.06 -0.71
CA VAL A 370 24.91 -5.26 -0.26
C VAL A 370 25.16 -4.52 1.05
N LEU A 371 24.65 -3.28 1.16
CA LEU A 371 24.68 -2.45 2.36
C LEU A 371 23.69 -2.92 3.45
N ARG A 372 23.00 -4.06 3.25
CA ARG A 372 22.05 -4.66 4.19
C ARG A 372 21.01 -3.67 4.69
N THR A 373 20.41 -2.92 3.77
CA THR A 373 19.28 -2.04 4.09
C THR A 373 18.20 -2.83 4.83
N HIS A 374 17.61 -2.21 5.86
CA HIS A 374 16.55 -2.79 6.69
C HIS A 374 15.23 -2.81 5.91
N ARG A 375 14.99 -1.76 5.10
CA ARG A 375 13.87 -1.64 4.17
C ARG A 375 14.32 -0.96 2.88
N ILE A 376 13.56 -1.13 1.81
CA ILE A 376 13.78 -0.46 0.52
C ILE A 376 12.63 0.52 0.27
N GLY A 377 12.95 1.80 0.06
CA GLY A 377 11.99 2.81 -0.37
C GLY A 377 11.56 2.61 -1.82
N HIS A 378 10.26 2.55 -2.08
CA HIS A 378 9.58 2.32 -3.36
C HIS A 378 9.83 0.94 -3.99
N GLY A 379 11.06 0.66 -4.45
CA GLY A 379 11.42 -0.61 -5.07
C GLY A 379 10.62 -0.94 -6.34
N LEU A 380 10.24 0.04 -7.17
CA LEU A 380 9.46 -0.20 -8.40
C LEU A 380 10.19 -1.10 -9.40
N SER A 381 11.49 -0.88 -9.59
CA SER A 381 12.32 -1.60 -10.57
C SER A 381 12.60 -3.05 -10.17
N LEU A 382 12.36 -3.43 -8.91
CA LEU A 382 12.52 -4.79 -8.40
C LEU A 382 11.64 -5.80 -9.16
N ALA A 383 10.53 -5.37 -9.77
CA ALA A 383 9.64 -6.19 -10.59
C ALA A 383 10.35 -6.82 -11.80
N LYS A 384 11.44 -6.21 -12.24
CA LYS A 384 12.31 -6.70 -13.32
C LYS A 384 13.33 -7.73 -12.81
N ARG A 385 13.24 -8.18 -11.54
CA ARG A 385 14.24 -9.03 -10.85
C ARG A 385 13.63 -10.15 -9.99
N PRO A 386 12.89 -11.09 -10.60
CA PRO A 386 12.28 -12.19 -9.85
C PRO A 386 13.29 -13.03 -9.05
N ASP A 387 14.54 -13.18 -9.55
CA ASP A 387 15.59 -13.92 -8.85
C ASP A 387 15.98 -13.30 -7.49
N MET A 388 15.79 -11.98 -7.33
CA MET A 388 16.10 -11.27 -6.10
C MET A 388 15.00 -11.42 -5.04
N TYR A 389 13.81 -11.90 -5.41
CA TYR A 389 12.70 -12.03 -4.48
C TYR A 389 13.03 -13.02 -3.36
N GLN A 390 13.71 -14.12 -3.69
CA GLN A 390 14.16 -15.08 -2.68
C GLN A 390 15.15 -14.45 -1.71
N TYR A 391 16.12 -13.69 -2.21
CA TYR A 391 17.12 -12.99 -1.40
C TYR A 391 16.49 -12.01 -0.40
N ILE A 392 15.48 -11.25 -0.86
CA ILE A 392 14.74 -10.27 -0.07
C ILE A 392 13.87 -10.95 0.99
N ARG A 393 13.16 -12.03 0.61
CA ARG A 393 12.38 -12.84 1.54
C ARG A 393 13.24 -13.45 2.64
N ASP A 394 14.34 -14.10 2.28
CA ASP A 394 15.19 -14.80 3.26
C ASP A 394 15.82 -13.85 4.27
N ARG A 395 16.04 -12.59 3.87
CA ARG A 395 16.57 -11.54 4.75
C ARG A 395 15.49 -10.72 5.44
N GLN A 396 14.21 -10.98 5.16
CA GLN A 396 13.08 -10.25 5.72
C GLN A 396 13.25 -8.73 5.49
N ILE A 397 13.58 -8.33 4.26
CA ILE A 397 13.68 -6.91 3.88
C ILE A 397 12.32 -6.47 3.37
N ALA A 398 11.71 -5.48 4.02
CA ALA A 398 10.42 -4.96 3.59
C ALA A 398 10.56 -3.89 2.50
N ILE A 399 9.60 -3.86 1.57
CA ILE A 399 9.48 -2.80 0.56
C ILE A 399 8.44 -1.78 1.02
N GLU A 400 8.83 -0.50 1.06
CA GLU A 400 7.95 0.62 1.40
C GLU A 400 7.28 1.13 0.12
N ILE A 401 5.99 0.84 -0.05
CA ILE A 401 5.27 1.15 -1.27
C ILE A 401 4.38 2.38 -1.07
N CYS A 402 4.45 3.32 -2.03
CA CYS A 402 3.76 4.60 -2.00
C CYS A 402 2.92 4.78 -3.28
N PRO A 403 1.76 4.09 -3.41
CA PRO A 403 1.00 4.04 -4.66
C PRO A 403 0.67 5.40 -5.23
N ALA A 404 0.25 6.35 -4.38
CA ALA A 404 -0.10 7.67 -4.85
C ALA A 404 1.13 8.45 -5.33
N SER A 405 2.25 8.39 -4.62
CA SER A 405 3.53 8.98 -5.05
C SER A 405 3.96 8.40 -6.40
N ASN A 406 3.91 7.06 -6.54
CA ASN A 406 4.32 6.37 -7.77
C ASN A 406 3.42 6.69 -8.98
N GLN A 407 2.14 7.03 -8.78
CA GLN A 407 1.31 7.57 -9.87
C GLN A 407 1.58 9.07 -10.09
N LEU A 408 1.77 9.83 -9.01
CA LEU A 408 1.84 11.28 -9.02
C LEU A 408 3.19 11.88 -9.43
N LEU A 409 4.30 11.14 -9.48
CA LEU A 409 5.66 11.66 -9.69
C LEU A 409 6.29 11.45 -11.09
N ASP A 410 5.52 11.14 -12.15
CA ASP A 410 6.04 11.01 -13.53
C ASP A 410 5.29 11.84 -14.61
N TRP A 411 5.97 12.84 -15.20
CA TRP A 411 5.46 13.91 -16.11
C TRP A 411 6.67 14.49 -16.80
N ALA A 412 6.67 14.64 -18.10
CA ALA A 412 7.49 15.60 -18.81
C ALA A 412 6.75 16.94 -19.00
N SER A 413 7.49 18.04 -19.05
CA SER A 413 7.01 19.26 -19.72
C SER A 413 7.33 19.16 -21.22
N ILE A 414 6.36 19.44 -22.10
CA ILE A 414 6.65 19.76 -23.51
C ILE A 414 7.41 21.08 -23.51
N MET A 415 8.74 21.03 -23.56
CA MET A 415 9.52 22.07 -24.22
C MET A 415 9.93 21.53 -25.59
N GLY A 416 9.02 21.66 -26.56
CA GLY A 416 9.30 21.29 -27.94
C GLY A 416 8.09 20.99 -28.82
N TRP A 417 7.00 21.77 -28.75
CA TRP A 417 6.09 21.79 -29.90
C TRP A 417 6.74 22.62 -31.01
N ASP A 418 7.43 21.95 -31.93
CA ASP A 418 7.76 22.51 -33.25
C ASP A 418 6.44 22.74 -34.01
N SER A 419 6.13 23.99 -34.31
CA SER A 419 4.91 24.43 -35.00
C SER A 419 4.76 23.91 -36.44
N ASN A 420 5.65 23.01 -36.90
CA ASN A 420 5.65 22.46 -38.25
C ASN A 420 5.05 21.05 -38.40
N VAL A 421 4.64 20.36 -37.33
CA VAL A 421 3.96 19.06 -37.49
C VAL A 421 2.46 19.27 -37.73
N ARG A 422 2.11 19.52 -39.01
CA ARG A 422 0.73 19.47 -39.50
C ARG A 422 0.27 18.02 -39.63
N GLY A 423 -0.79 17.68 -38.91
CA GLY A 423 -1.77 16.68 -39.34
C GLY A 423 -1.51 15.26 -38.86
N GLY A 424 -2.39 14.79 -37.98
CA GLY A 424 -2.53 13.38 -37.64
C GLY A 424 -3.46 13.26 -36.44
N LEU A 425 -4.59 12.56 -36.61
CA LEU A 425 -5.43 12.13 -35.49
C LEU A 425 -4.55 11.43 -34.46
N ILE A 426 -4.39 12.03 -33.28
CA ILE A 426 -3.76 11.36 -32.15
C ILE A 426 -4.83 10.44 -31.58
N ASP A 427 -4.71 9.16 -31.90
CA ASP A 427 -5.46 8.08 -31.29
C ASP A 427 -5.36 8.16 -29.77
N PHE A 428 -6.51 8.03 -29.13
CA PHE A 428 -6.79 8.12 -27.69
C PHE A 428 -6.10 7.06 -26.81
N CYS A 429 -5.05 6.37 -27.30
CA CYS A 429 -4.59 5.08 -26.76
C CYS A 429 -3.24 5.14 -25.99
N CYS A 430 -2.59 6.29 -25.85
CA CYS A 430 -1.24 6.37 -25.23
C CYS A 430 -1.11 7.39 -24.08
N LEU A 431 -2.19 7.65 -23.34
CA LEU A 431 -2.24 8.72 -22.34
C LEU A 431 -2.24 8.19 -20.90
N LEU A 432 -1.11 7.65 -20.46
CA LEU A 432 -0.94 7.17 -19.08
C LEU A 432 0.52 7.40 -18.68
N ILE A 433 0.81 8.50 -17.99
CA ILE A 433 2.19 8.83 -17.56
C ILE A 433 2.19 9.24 -16.08
N GLY A 434 3.03 8.55 -15.32
CA GLY A 434 2.97 8.10 -13.93
C GLY A 434 3.97 6.93 -13.82
N TYR A 435 4.88 6.82 -12.82
CA TYR A 435 5.80 5.66 -12.75
C TYR A 435 4.97 4.38 -12.89
N VAL A 436 3.78 4.43 -12.27
CA VAL A 436 2.67 3.58 -12.63
C VAL A 436 1.41 4.42 -12.79
N ALA A 437 1.10 4.82 -14.03
CA ALA A 437 -0.09 5.61 -14.33
C ALA A 437 -1.43 4.90 -14.01
N ASP A 438 -1.52 3.61 -14.31
CA ASP A 438 -2.66 2.78 -13.93
C ASP A 438 -2.23 1.82 -12.82
N LEU A 439 -2.69 2.08 -11.58
CA LEU A 439 -2.25 1.36 -10.40
C LEU A 439 -2.62 -0.14 -10.39
N ARG A 440 -3.49 -0.60 -11.31
CA ARG A 440 -3.72 -2.03 -11.56
C ARG A 440 -2.46 -2.74 -12.04
N ASN A 441 -1.52 -2.00 -12.64
CA ASN A 441 -0.23 -2.50 -13.11
C ASN A 441 0.90 -2.27 -12.10
N HIS A 442 0.60 -1.76 -10.90
CA HIS A 442 1.62 -1.45 -9.91
C HIS A 442 2.26 -2.75 -9.37
N PRO A 443 3.61 -2.85 -9.31
CA PRO A 443 4.29 -4.10 -8.98
C PRO A 443 4.10 -4.55 -7.52
N GLY A 444 3.61 -3.67 -6.66
CA GLY A 444 3.37 -3.93 -5.24
C GLY A 444 2.56 -5.21 -4.96
N ILE A 445 1.52 -5.49 -5.75
CA ILE A 445 0.75 -6.74 -5.58
C ILE A 445 1.58 -7.98 -5.92
N VAL A 446 2.45 -7.89 -6.92
CA VAL A 446 3.35 -9.00 -7.30
C VAL A 446 4.31 -9.31 -6.16
N TYR A 447 4.85 -8.28 -5.49
CA TYR A 447 5.72 -8.46 -4.32
C TYR A 447 4.99 -9.14 -3.18
N HIS A 448 3.81 -8.63 -2.82
CA HIS A 448 2.98 -9.18 -1.74
C HIS A 448 2.64 -10.65 -1.99
N ARG A 449 2.10 -10.96 -3.19
CA ARG A 449 1.77 -12.35 -3.56
C ARG A 449 3.01 -13.23 -3.64
N SER A 450 4.16 -12.70 -4.05
CA SER A 450 5.44 -13.40 -3.99
C SER A 450 5.97 -13.61 -2.57
N GLY A 451 5.26 -13.18 -1.53
CA GLY A 451 5.65 -13.35 -0.13
C GLY A 451 6.76 -12.41 0.33
N ILE A 452 7.06 -11.36 -0.45
CA ILE A 452 7.94 -10.27 0.00
C ILE A 452 7.17 -9.44 1.02
N PRO A 453 7.76 -9.10 2.17
CA PRO A 453 7.12 -8.21 3.13
C PRO A 453 6.97 -6.81 2.51
N ILE A 454 5.77 -6.25 2.61
CA ILE A 454 5.51 -4.87 2.16
C ILE A 454 4.86 -4.06 3.27
N VAL A 455 5.11 -2.74 3.22
CA VAL A 455 4.45 -1.72 4.05
C VAL A 455 3.92 -0.63 3.13
N LEU A 456 2.66 -0.22 3.32
CA LEU A 456 2.08 0.90 2.57
C LEU A 456 2.40 2.21 3.29
N SER A 457 2.67 3.26 2.53
CA SER A 457 3.08 4.55 3.06
C SER A 457 2.63 5.71 2.17
N GLY A 458 2.49 6.91 2.74
CA GLY A 458 1.95 8.08 2.02
C GLY A 458 3.00 8.94 1.31
N ASP A 459 4.29 8.76 1.62
CA ASP A 459 5.41 9.57 1.14
C ASP A 459 5.24 11.07 1.48
N ASP A 460 4.71 11.86 0.54
CA ASP A 460 4.56 13.30 0.64
C ASP A 460 3.10 13.78 0.53
N PRO A 461 2.15 13.24 1.32
CA PRO A 461 0.72 13.45 1.10
C PRO A 461 0.30 14.91 1.13
N GLY A 462 0.88 15.72 2.03
CA GLY A 462 0.63 17.15 2.14
C GLY A 462 1.11 17.96 0.94
N SER A 463 2.17 17.50 0.25
CA SER A 463 2.59 18.06 -1.04
C SER A 463 1.69 17.62 -2.18
N PHE A 464 1.21 16.38 -2.15
CA PHE A 464 0.27 15.87 -3.12
C PHE A 464 -1.09 16.54 -3.00
N GLY A 465 -1.47 17.00 -1.80
CA GLY A 465 -2.68 17.77 -1.53
C GLY A 465 -3.77 16.99 -0.80
N TYR A 466 -3.38 15.95 -0.06
CA TYR A 466 -4.24 15.22 0.86
C TYR A 466 -3.50 14.95 2.17
N ASN A 467 -4.11 14.19 3.08
CA ASN A 467 -3.52 13.87 4.38
C ASN A 467 -3.12 12.40 4.47
N GLN A 468 -1.94 12.17 5.04
CA GLN A 468 -1.50 10.88 5.58
C GLN A 468 -1.64 9.70 4.59
N LEU A 469 -2.43 8.67 4.93
CA LEU A 469 -2.22 7.31 4.44
C LEU A 469 -3.49 6.60 3.91
N THR A 470 -4.70 7.09 4.22
CA THR A 470 -5.92 6.37 3.82
C THR A 470 -6.12 6.37 2.30
N VAL A 471 -5.66 7.41 1.59
CA VAL A 471 -5.69 7.45 0.11
C VAL A 471 -4.88 6.28 -0.47
N ASP A 472 -3.66 6.07 -0.02
CA ASP A 472 -2.79 4.97 -0.47
C ASP A 472 -3.39 3.59 -0.17
N PHE A 473 -4.01 3.41 1.01
CA PHE A 473 -4.74 2.18 1.33
C PHE A 473 -5.94 1.98 0.42
N TYR A 474 -6.69 3.03 0.07
CA TYR A 474 -7.81 2.94 -0.86
C TYR A 474 -7.34 2.51 -2.26
N LEU A 475 -6.31 3.19 -2.76
CA LEU A 475 -5.75 2.93 -4.09
C LEU A 475 -5.23 1.50 -4.20
N ALA A 476 -4.43 1.04 -3.23
CA ALA A 476 -3.93 -0.33 -3.20
C ALA A 476 -5.08 -1.35 -3.07
N SER A 477 -6.06 -1.09 -2.19
CA SER A 477 -7.19 -2.01 -1.96
C SER A 477 -8.01 -2.25 -3.22
N MET A 478 -8.34 -1.18 -3.93
CA MET A 478 -9.12 -1.25 -5.16
C MET A 478 -8.29 -1.79 -6.33
N ALA A 479 -7.09 -1.26 -6.56
CA ALA A 479 -6.27 -1.63 -7.71
C ALA A 479 -5.77 -3.08 -7.65
N TRP A 480 -5.45 -3.58 -6.45
CA TRP A 480 -4.82 -4.89 -6.26
C TRP A 480 -5.78 -5.96 -5.76
N GLY A 481 -7.06 -5.62 -5.57
CA GLY A 481 -8.07 -6.54 -5.07
C GLY A 481 -7.77 -7.08 -3.68
N LEU A 482 -7.21 -6.24 -2.79
CA LEU A 482 -6.82 -6.65 -1.43
C LEU A 482 -8.06 -6.95 -0.59
N ASN A 483 -7.95 -7.96 0.28
CA ASN A 483 -8.98 -8.29 1.28
C ASN A 483 -8.56 -7.81 2.69
N LEU A 484 -9.40 -8.04 3.70
CA LEU A 484 -9.11 -7.60 5.07
C LEU A 484 -7.85 -8.27 5.65
N ALA A 485 -7.56 -9.52 5.26
CA ALA A 485 -6.38 -10.26 5.73
C ALA A 485 -5.08 -9.65 5.19
N ASP A 486 -5.09 -9.17 3.95
CA ASP A 486 -4.00 -8.42 3.33
C ASP A 486 -3.77 -7.09 4.11
N LEU A 487 -4.84 -6.33 4.38
CA LEU A 487 -4.74 -5.07 5.13
C LEU A 487 -4.23 -5.26 6.55
N LYS A 488 -4.68 -6.34 7.22
CA LYS A 488 -4.17 -6.75 8.54
C LYS A 488 -2.68 -7.06 8.48
N GLN A 489 -2.22 -7.73 7.41
CA GLN A 489 -0.79 -8.03 7.23
C GLN A 489 0.03 -6.74 7.04
N PHE A 490 -0.45 -5.79 6.25
CA PHE A 490 0.29 -4.54 6.01
C PHE A 490 0.40 -3.70 7.28
N ALA A 491 -0.69 -3.63 8.06
CA ALA A 491 -0.67 -2.99 9.36
C ALA A 491 0.28 -3.71 10.33
N TRP A 492 0.28 -5.04 10.36
CA TRP A 492 1.24 -5.81 11.16
C TRP A 492 2.70 -5.56 10.72
N ASN A 493 2.97 -5.63 9.42
CA ASN A 493 4.30 -5.42 8.84
C ASN A 493 4.85 -4.04 9.19
N SER A 494 4.01 -3.01 9.22
CA SER A 494 4.44 -1.66 9.59
C SER A 494 4.98 -1.55 11.03
N ILE A 495 4.65 -2.48 11.92
CA ILE A 495 5.22 -2.56 13.27
C ILE A 495 6.44 -3.50 13.27
N GLU A 496 6.29 -4.68 12.65
CA GLU A 496 7.34 -5.70 12.57
C GLU A 496 8.64 -5.16 11.94
N TYR A 497 8.51 -4.47 10.81
CA TYR A 497 9.62 -3.94 10.03
C TYR A 497 9.99 -2.51 10.42
N SER A 498 9.38 -1.94 11.47
CA SER A 498 9.86 -0.69 12.04
C SER A 498 11.28 -0.83 12.59
N THR A 499 11.96 0.30 12.73
CA THR A 499 13.27 0.44 13.37
C THR A 499 13.18 0.49 14.89
N LEU A 500 11.98 0.33 15.48
CA LEU A 500 11.82 0.33 16.92
C LEU A 500 12.58 -0.84 17.57
N PRO A 501 13.08 -0.68 18.80
CA PRO A 501 13.58 -1.81 19.58
C PRO A 501 12.48 -2.87 19.80
N GLU A 502 12.87 -4.14 19.93
CA GLU A 502 11.93 -5.26 20.11
C GLU A 502 10.97 -5.09 21.29
N SER A 503 11.42 -4.45 22.38
CA SER A 503 10.56 -4.11 23.53
C SER A 503 9.43 -3.16 23.14
N ARG A 504 9.72 -2.16 22.30
CA ARG A 504 8.75 -1.17 21.82
C ARG A 504 7.86 -1.74 20.72
N LYS A 505 8.36 -2.64 19.86
CA LYS A 505 7.51 -3.40 18.92
C LYS A 505 6.50 -4.28 19.66
N LYS A 506 6.91 -4.97 20.73
CA LYS A 506 6.01 -5.80 21.55
C LYS A 506 4.88 -4.97 22.19
N GLU A 507 5.21 -3.78 22.69
CA GLU A 507 4.20 -2.82 23.16
C GLU A 507 3.32 -2.35 22.00
N GLY A 508 3.92 -2.06 20.85
CA GLY A 508 3.24 -1.67 19.61
C GLY A 508 2.19 -2.69 19.16
N PHE A 509 2.55 -3.97 19.09
CA PHE A 509 1.62 -5.06 18.77
C PHE A 509 0.49 -5.17 19.78
N THR A 510 0.76 -4.94 21.07
CA THR A 510 -0.28 -4.94 22.10
C THR A 510 -1.26 -3.79 21.89
N LYS A 511 -0.77 -2.56 21.69
CA LYS A 511 -1.60 -1.38 21.42
C LYS A 511 -2.41 -1.56 20.14
N TRP A 512 -1.76 -1.98 19.06
CA TRP A 512 -2.40 -2.18 17.77
C TRP A 512 -3.45 -3.28 17.81
N THR A 513 -3.20 -4.40 18.50
CA THR A 513 -4.19 -5.49 18.66
C THR A 513 -5.45 -4.99 19.37
N ASN A 514 -5.30 -4.11 20.37
CA ASN A 514 -6.46 -3.51 21.03
C ASN A 514 -7.27 -2.63 20.08
N GLU A 515 -6.61 -1.73 19.33
CA GLU A 515 -7.31 -0.89 18.35
C GLU A 515 -7.92 -1.72 17.20
N TRP A 516 -7.25 -2.80 16.77
CA TRP A 516 -7.77 -3.74 15.77
C TRP A 516 -9.04 -4.42 16.26
N ASN A 517 -9.06 -4.93 17.49
CA ASN A 517 -10.25 -5.56 18.06
C ASN A 517 -11.41 -4.56 18.19
N LEU A 518 -11.15 -3.33 18.61
CA LEU A 518 -12.16 -2.26 18.67
C LEU A 518 -12.73 -1.92 17.29
N PHE A 519 -11.87 -1.85 16.28
CA PHE A 519 -12.27 -1.66 14.88
C PHE A 519 -13.15 -2.82 14.40
N ILE A 520 -12.74 -4.07 14.62
CA ILE A 520 -13.51 -5.26 14.22
C ILE A 520 -14.87 -5.26 14.91
N ASP A 521 -14.93 -5.03 16.22
CA ASP A 521 -16.20 -5.03 16.96
C ASP A 521 -17.14 -3.92 16.47
N SER A 522 -16.64 -2.70 16.27
CA SER A 522 -17.45 -1.56 15.82
C SER A 522 -17.99 -1.74 14.40
N VAL A 523 -17.13 -2.22 13.48
CA VAL A 523 -17.55 -2.43 12.09
C VAL A 523 -18.46 -3.65 11.98
N HIS A 524 -18.19 -4.72 12.73
CA HIS A 524 -19.07 -5.89 12.79
C HIS A 524 -20.47 -5.50 13.26
N GLU A 525 -20.60 -4.73 14.34
CA GLU A 525 -21.89 -4.23 14.81
C GLU A 525 -22.61 -3.39 13.74
N SER A 526 -21.88 -2.47 13.10
CA SER A 526 -22.42 -1.63 12.03
C SER A 526 -22.90 -2.45 10.83
N ALA A 527 -22.13 -3.48 10.46
CA ALA A 527 -22.42 -4.35 9.33
C ALA A 527 -23.64 -5.25 9.59
N CYS A 528 -23.74 -5.85 10.78
CA CYS A 528 -24.90 -6.70 11.14
C CYS A 528 -26.20 -5.91 11.29
N ASN A 529 -26.12 -4.62 11.64
CA ASN A 529 -27.27 -3.73 11.75
C ASN A 529 -27.63 -3.03 10.43
N HIS A 530 -26.88 -3.28 9.36
CA HIS A 530 -27.15 -2.67 8.06
C HIS A 530 -28.35 -3.34 7.39
N GLU A 531 -29.34 -2.54 6.99
CA GLU A 531 -30.51 -3.05 6.26
C GLU A 531 -30.22 -3.15 4.76
N PHE A 532 -30.07 -4.37 4.27
CA PHE A 532 -29.96 -4.66 2.84
C PHE A 532 -31.34 -4.83 2.21
N THR A 533 -31.61 -4.11 1.13
CA THR A 533 -32.92 -4.10 0.44
C THR A 533 -32.98 -5.03 -0.78
N ASN A 534 -31.85 -5.56 -1.21
CA ASN A 534 -31.77 -6.44 -2.38
C ASN A 534 -32.42 -7.79 -2.11
N VAL A 535 -33.19 -8.28 -3.08
CA VAL A 535 -33.82 -9.60 -3.01
C VAL A 535 -32.79 -10.66 -3.38
N VAL A 536 -32.70 -11.69 -2.54
CA VAL A 536 -31.81 -12.84 -2.79
C VAL A 536 -32.27 -13.60 -4.02
N HIS A 537 -31.37 -13.81 -4.97
CA HIS A 537 -31.60 -14.63 -6.15
C HIS A 537 -30.47 -15.63 -6.33
N VAL A 538 -30.79 -16.92 -6.25
CA VAL A 538 -29.85 -18.02 -6.50
C VAL A 538 -29.90 -18.38 -7.98
N SER A 539 -28.78 -18.23 -8.69
CA SER A 539 -28.72 -18.40 -10.15
C SER A 539 -28.19 -19.76 -10.57
N THR A 540 -27.12 -20.26 -9.93
CA THR A 540 -26.41 -21.48 -10.37
C THR A 540 -25.83 -22.24 -9.19
N ILE A 541 -25.72 -23.56 -9.31
CA ILE A 541 -24.99 -24.42 -8.37
C ILE A 541 -23.77 -25.03 -9.07
N PHE A 542 -22.64 -25.09 -8.36
CA PHE A 542 -21.41 -25.70 -8.86
C PHE A 542 -20.59 -26.30 -7.70
N PRO A 543 -20.15 -27.56 -7.77
CA PRO A 543 -20.54 -28.60 -8.72
C PRO A 543 -22.05 -28.86 -8.79
N GLN A 544 -22.55 -29.30 -9.95
CA GLN A 544 -23.92 -29.81 -10.08
C GLN A 544 -24.06 -31.29 -9.66
N TYR A 545 -22.94 -31.98 -9.42
CA TYR A 545 -22.90 -33.36 -8.98
C TYR A 545 -21.63 -33.68 -8.20
N GLY A 546 -21.65 -34.76 -7.43
CA GLY A 546 -20.50 -35.21 -6.64
C GLY A 546 -20.78 -36.48 -5.84
N PRO A 547 -19.79 -36.97 -5.10
CA PRO A 547 -19.83 -38.30 -4.49
C PRO A 547 -20.90 -38.41 -3.42
N ASN A 548 -21.55 -39.57 -3.34
CA ASN A 548 -22.56 -39.85 -2.32
C ASN A 548 -21.99 -40.25 -0.96
N ASN A 549 -20.72 -40.66 -0.91
CA ASN A 549 -20.06 -41.15 0.30
C ASN A 549 -19.09 -40.14 0.94
N LEU A 550 -18.98 -38.93 0.39
CA LEU A 550 -18.10 -37.87 0.89
C LEU A 550 -18.83 -36.52 0.83
N SER A 551 -18.61 -35.68 1.85
CA SER A 551 -19.07 -34.29 1.83
C SER A 551 -18.09 -33.44 1.03
N ILE A 552 -18.61 -32.68 0.08
CA ILE A 552 -17.86 -31.66 -0.68
C ILE A 552 -18.55 -30.32 -0.55
N ASN A 553 -17.83 -29.22 -0.70
CA ASN A 553 -18.46 -27.90 -0.78
C ASN A 553 -19.00 -27.67 -2.19
N VAL A 554 -20.28 -27.33 -2.29
CA VAL A 554 -20.87 -26.77 -3.52
C VAL A 554 -21.08 -25.27 -3.33
N THR A 555 -20.74 -24.50 -4.34
CA THR A 555 -20.98 -23.06 -4.42
C THR A 555 -22.33 -22.81 -5.07
N LEU A 556 -23.20 -22.09 -4.37
CA LEU A 556 -24.40 -21.49 -4.92
C LEU A 556 -24.06 -20.06 -5.33
N TYR A 557 -24.03 -19.82 -6.64
CA TYR A 557 -23.87 -18.49 -7.21
C TYR A 557 -25.20 -17.76 -7.23
N GLY A 558 -25.17 -16.46 -6.98
CA GLY A 558 -26.37 -15.63 -6.94
C GLY A 558 -26.06 -14.15 -6.77
N SER A 559 -27.09 -13.41 -6.39
CA SER A 559 -27.03 -11.99 -6.07
C SER A 559 -27.91 -11.69 -4.86
N GLY A 560 -27.66 -10.56 -4.18
CA GLY A 560 -28.43 -10.16 -2.99
C GLY A 560 -28.02 -10.90 -1.71
N TYR A 561 -26.91 -11.67 -1.74
CA TYR A 561 -26.46 -12.45 -0.59
C TYR A 561 -25.91 -11.61 0.55
N GLU A 562 -25.60 -10.33 0.33
CA GLU A 562 -25.29 -9.37 1.39
C GLU A 562 -26.38 -9.30 2.46
N SER A 563 -27.63 -9.58 2.10
CA SER A 563 -28.74 -9.71 3.06
C SER A 563 -28.59 -10.89 4.03
N SER A 564 -27.65 -11.80 3.79
CA SER A 564 -27.29 -12.94 4.64
C SER A 564 -26.17 -12.63 5.64
N LEU A 565 -25.61 -11.41 5.59
CA LEU A 565 -24.55 -11.01 6.50
C LEU A 565 -25.03 -11.11 7.96
N CYS A 566 -24.24 -11.80 8.80
CA CYS A 566 -24.58 -12.13 10.19
C CYS A 566 -25.80 -13.03 10.41
N LYS A 567 -26.34 -13.65 9.36
CA LYS A 567 -27.52 -14.53 9.42
C LYS A 567 -27.13 -15.99 9.27
N LYS A 568 -27.98 -16.88 9.80
CA LYS A 568 -27.80 -18.32 9.64
C LYS A 568 -28.27 -18.77 8.28
N ILE A 569 -27.41 -19.47 7.54
CA ILE A 569 -27.73 -20.04 6.24
C ILE A 569 -27.87 -21.56 6.38
N ILE A 570 -28.98 -22.11 5.90
CA ILE A 570 -29.18 -23.57 5.80
C ILE A 570 -29.35 -23.94 4.34
N CYS A 571 -28.53 -24.85 3.84
CA CYS A 571 -28.65 -25.44 2.52
C CYS A 571 -29.36 -26.80 2.63
N LYS A 572 -30.37 -27.03 1.80
CA LYS A 572 -31.14 -28.28 1.76
C LYS A 572 -30.89 -29.02 0.45
N PHE A 573 -30.59 -30.31 0.54
CA PHE A 573 -30.41 -31.24 -0.56
C PHE A 573 -31.49 -32.32 -0.50
N GLY A 574 -32.63 -32.05 -1.14
CA GLY A 574 -33.88 -32.77 -0.87
C GLY A 574 -34.31 -32.50 0.57
N ASP A 575 -34.47 -33.56 1.36
CA ASP A 575 -34.91 -33.47 2.76
C ASP A 575 -33.77 -33.29 3.78
N THR A 576 -32.52 -33.25 3.32
CA THR A 576 -31.35 -33.20 4.21
C THR A 576 -30.77 -31.80 4.29
N GLU A 577 -30.59 -31.28 5.50
CA GLU A 577 -30.08 -29.94 5.77
C GLU A 577 -28.59 -29.97 6.12
N THR A 578 -27.89 -28.91 5.72
CA THR A 578 -26.48 -28.64 6.00
C THR A 578 -26.31 -27.14 6.27
N GLU A 579 -25.36 -26.77 7.12
CA GLU A 579 -25.11 -25.35 7.41
C GLU A 579 -24.28 -24.73 6.28
N GLY A 580 -24.83 -23.67 5.68
CA GLY A 580 -24.17 -22.92 4.62
C GLY A 580 -23.28 -21.80 5.17
N ILE A 581 -22.33 -21.37 4.36
CA ILE A 581 -21.37 -20.32 4.68
C ILE A 581 -21.53 -19.22 3.63
N PHE A 582 -21.81 -17.99 4.09
CA PHE A 582 -21.69 -16.81 3.22
C PHE A 582 -20.20 -16.59 2.93
N PHE A 583 -19.80 -16.84 1.69
CA PHE A 583 -18.38 -16.92 1.34
C PHE A 583 -17.90 -15.69 0.57
N ASP A 584 -18.76 -15.17 -0.30
CA ASP A 584 -18.53 -13.93 -1.05
C ASP A 584 -19.89 -13.31 -1.41
N ILE A 585 -19.91 -12.05 -1.83
CA ILE A 585 -21.11 -11.28 -2.20
C ILE A 585 -22.05 -11.99 -3.19
N ASN A 586 -21.50 -12.90 -4.01
CA ASN A 586 -22.22 -13.68 -5.00
C ASN A 586 -22.12 -15.20 -4.76
N GLU A 587 -21.49 -15.64 -3.66
CA GLU A 587 -21.22 -17.06 -3.38
C GLU A 587 -21.66 -17.47 -1.97
N ILE A 588 -22.51 -18.50 -1.90
CA ILE A 588 -22.77 -19.26 -0.67
C ILE A 588 -22.16 -20.65 -0.84
N LEU A 589 -21.32 -21.07 0.10
CA LEU A 589 -20.81 -22.44 0.15
C LEU A 589 -21.74 -23.32 0.97
N CYS A 590 -22.14 -24.45 0.41
CA CYS A 590 -22.97 -25.45 1.04
C CYS A 590 -22.21 -26.78 1.05
N PRO A 591 -21.83 -27.31 2.22
CA PRO A 591 -21.33 -28.68 2.32
C PRO A 591 -22.43 -29.67 1.90
N THR A 592 -22.12 -30.66 1.07
CA THR A 592 -23.10 -31.69 0.69
C THR A 592 -23.27 -32.72 1.80
N PRO A 593 -24.47 -33.25 2.04
CA PRO A 593 -24.66 -34.34 2.99
C PRO A 593 -24.08 -35.65 2.45
N ILE A 594 -23.64 -36.53 3.35
CA ILE A 594 -23.22 -37.89 3.00
C ILE A 594 -24.46 -38.79 2.94
N LYS A 595 -24.77 -39.33 1.76
CA LYS A 595 -25.90 -40.23 1.49
C LYS A 595 -25.42 -41.55 0.88
N ASN A 596 -24.76 -42.38 1.70
CA ASN A 596 -24.19 -43.66 1.26
C ASN A 596 -25.19 -44.52 0.46
N GLY A 597 -24.86 -44.81 -0.80
CA GLY A 597 -25.67 -45.66 -1.69
C GLY A 597 -26.82 -44.94 -2.41
N ASP A 598 -27.10 -43.67 -2.09
CA ASP A 598 -28.09 -42.85 -2.79
C ASP A 598 -27.44 -42.22 -4.04
N LEU A 599 -28.04 -42.43 -5.20
CA LEU A 599 -27.60 -41.87 -6.50
C LEU A 599 -28.66 -40.90 -7.06
N SER A 600 -29.46 -40.30 -6.17
CA SER A 600 -30.55 -39.43 -6.55
C SER A 600 -30.10 -38.07 -7.07
N ASN A 601 -30.90 -37.53 -7.98
CA ASN A 601 -30.93 -36.11 -8.26
C ASN A 601 -31.92 -35.44 -7.30
N VAL A 602 -31.44 -34.51 -6.47
CA VAL A 602 -32.26 -33.85 -5.45
C VAL A 602 -32.40 -32.36 -5.73
N PRO A 603 -33.56 -31.74 -5.44
CA PRO A 603 -33.68 -30.29 -5.49
C PRO A 603 -32.79 -29.65 -4.43
N VAL A 604 -32.23 -28.49 -4.74
CA VAL A 604 -31.45 -27.69 -3.78
C VAL A 604 -32.25 -26.46 -3.40
N SER A 605 -32.26 -26.11 -2.12
CA SER A 605 -32.84 -24.85 -1.65
C SER A 605 -32.02 -24.27 -0.50
N ILE A 606 -32.21 -22.99 -0.21
CA ILE A 606 -31.59 -22.35 0.95
C ILE A 606 -32.62 -21.65 1.81
N THR A 607 -32.32 -21.53 3.10
CA THR A 607 -33.01 -20.61 4.01
C THR A 607 -32.00 -19.66 4.64
N ILE A 608 -32.42 -18.41 4.84
CA ILE A 608 -31.63 -17.37 5.52
C ILE A 608 -32.44 -16.92 6.73
N ASP A 609 -31.94 -17.18 7.94
CA ASP A 609 -32.67 -17.03 9.21
C ASP A 609 -34.09 -17.63 9.17
N GLY A 610 -34.19 -18.81 8.56
CA GLY A 610 -35.46 -19.53 8.42
C GLY A 610 -36.39 -19.00 7.32
N THR A 611 -36.05 -17.88 6.67
CA THR A 611 -36.79 -17.40 5.49
C THR A 611 -36.39 -18.23 4.27
N PRO A 612 -37.32 -18.96 3.62
CA PRO A 612 -37.00 -19.79 2.48
C PRO A 612 -36.73 -18.95 1.24
N ILE A 613 -35.66 -19.28 0.52
CA ILE A 613 -35.34 -18.72 -0.79
C ILE A 613 -35.58 -19.81 -1.83
N ALA A 614 -36.50 -19.55 -2.75
CA ALA A 614 -36.79 -20.47 -3.84
C ALA A 614 -35.57 -20.59 -4.76
N THR A 615 -35.25 -21.82 -5.16
CA THR A 615 -34.26 -22.08 -6.21
C THR A 615 -34.84 -23.12 -7.17
N ASN A 616 -34.45 -23.03 -8.44
CA ASN A 616 -34.78 -24.03 -9.46
C ASN A 616 -33.59 -24.96 -9.73
N LEU A 617 -32.74 -25.16 -8.73
CA LEU A 617 -31.49 -25.90 -8.85
C LEU A 617 -31.64 -27.33 -8.35
N SER A 618 -30.82 -28.23 -8.89
CA SER A 618 -30.74 -29.62 -8.47
C SER A 618 -29.29 -30.08 -8.39
N TYR A 619 -29.02 -31.04 -7.52
CA TYR A 619 -27.72 -31.64 -7.33
C TYR A 619 -27.82 -33.16 -7.45
N SER A 620 -26.93 -33.77 -8.23
CA SER A 620 -26.91 -35.21 -8.45
C SER A 620 -25.82 -35.92 -7.64
N PHE A 621 -26.21 -36.85 -6.79
CA PHE A 621 -25.29 -37.75 -6.11
C PHE A 621 -24.84 -38.85 -7.07
N VAL A 622 -23.53 -39.06 -7.18
CA VAL A 622 -22.93 -40.10 -8.02
C VAL A 622 -22.11 -41.08 -7.17
N SER A 623 -21.90 -42.31 -7.66
CA SER A 623 -21.10 -43.30 -6.95
C SER A 623 -19.65 -42.84 -6.89
N SER A 624 -19.00 -43.12 -5.76
CA SER A 624 -17.59 -42.80 -5.55
C SER A 624 -16.71 -43.32 -6.69
N LEU A 625 -15.94 -42.42 -7.31
CA LEU A 625 -14.88 -42.77 -8.26
C LEU A 625 -13.65 -43.24 -7.48
N ILE A 626 -13.17 -44.46 -7.76
CA ILE A 626 -11.94 -45.00 -7.16
C ILE A 626 -10.75 -44.36 -7.88
N VAL A 627 -9.90 -43.66 -7.12
CA VAL A 627 -8.53 -43.31 -7.54
C VAL A 627 -7.66 -44.53 -7.21
N THR A 628 -7.05 -45.15 -8.21
CA THR A 628 -6.15 -46.28 -7.98
C THR A 628 -4.71 -45.79 -7.73
N ASP A 629 -3.82 -46.67 -7.24
CA ASP A 629 -2.43 -46.34 -6.85
C ASP A 629 -1.57 -45.78 -8.01
N ASP A 630 -2.05 -45.81 -9.26
CA ASP A 630 -1.42 -45.21 -10.44
C ASP A 630 -2.04 -43.83 -10.84
N ASN A 631 -2.91 -43.27 -10.01
CA ASN A 631 -3.69 -42.05 -10.26
C ASN A 631 -4.72 -42.15 -11.42
N SER A 632 -5.13 -43.35 -11.85
CA SER A 632 -6.29 -43.51 -12.75
C SER A 632 -7.63 -43.47 -12.00
N ILE A 633 -8.66 -42.92 -12.65
CA ILE A 633 -10.03 -42.83 -12.12
C ILE A 633 -10.92 -43.84 -12.86
N ILE A 634 -11.55 -44.79 -12.15
CA ILE A 634 -12.48 -45.76 -12.77
C ILE A 634 -13.91 -45.49 -12.26
N SER A 635 -14.86 -45.28 -13.18
CA SER A 635 -16.29 -45.31 -12.84
C SER A 635 -16.74 -46.74 -12.60
N SER A 636 -17.52 -46.97 -11.55
CA SER A 636 -18.03 -48.30 -11.20
C SER A 636 -18.92 -48.92 -12.30
N GLU A 637 -19.41 -48.14 -13.26
CA GLU A 637 -20.19 -48.66 -14.39
C GLU A 637 -19.35 -49.41 -15.44
N LEU A 638 -18.03 -49.17 -15.52
CA LEU A 638 -17.14 -49.98 -16.36
C LEU A 638 -16.66 -51.27 -15.66
N ALA A 639 -16.80 -51.37 -14.34
CA ALA A 639 -16.49 -52.60 -13.60
C ALA A 639 -17.62 -53.63 -13.67
N ALA A 640 -18.85 -53.21 -13.99
CA ALA A 640 -20.02 -54.08 -14.08
C ALA A 640 -20.30 -54.63 -15.50
N VAL A 641 -19.62 -54.13 -16.53
CA VAL A 641 -19.77 -54.58 -17.92
C VAL A 641 -18.42 -55.07 -18.46
N GLY A 642 -17.97 -56.22 -17.95
CA GLY A 642 -16.71 -56.79 -18.42
C GLY A 642 -16.25 -57.96 -17.58
N ASN A 643 -16.85 -59.12 -17.81
CA ASN A 643 -16.32 -60.40 -17.35
C ASN A 643 -15.01 -60.69 -18.12
N VAL A 644 -13.92 -60.00 -17.78
CA VAL A 644 -12.60 -60.23 -18.38
C VAL A 644 -11.72 -60.95 -17.37
N ASN A 645 -11.42 -62.20 -17.74
CA ASN A 645 -10.58 -63.18 -17.08
C ASN A 645 -9.39 -62.58 -16.31
N LYS A 646 -9.36 -62.80 -14.99
CA LYS A 646 -8.26 -62.45 -14.07
C LYS A 646 -6.90 -63.11 -14.40
N ASN A 647 -6.82 -63.96 -15.42
CA ASN A 647 -5.60 -64.67 -15.81
C ASN A 647 -4.84 -64.06 -17.01
N LEU A 648 -5.32 -62.97 -17.62
CA LEU A 648 -4.61 -62.34 -18.76
C LEU A 648 -3.67 -61.19 -18.34
N ILE A 649 -3.85 -60.62 -17.15
CA ILE A 649 -3.08 -59.44 -16.68
C ILE A 649 -1.69 -59.81 -16.15
N VAL A 650 -1.45 -61.07 -15.78
CA VAL A 650 -0.12 -61.53 -15.34
C VAL A 650 0.84 -61.78 -16.53
N GLY A 651 0.32 -61.89 -17.77
CA GLY A 651 1.12 -62.18 -18.96
C GLY A 651 1.78 -60.96 -19.63
N ILE A 652 1.29 -59.74 -19.39
CA ILE A 652 1.79 -58.53 -20.08
C ILE A 652 2.79 -57.73 -19.22
N LEU A 653 2.83 -57.99 -17.91
CA LEU A 653 3.72 -57.31 -16.96
C LEU A 653 5.19 -57.81 -16.95
N MET A 654 5.55 -58.82 -17.74
CA MET A 654 6.94 -59.30 -17.86
C MET A 654 7.71 -58.84 -19.11
N LEU A 655 7.15 -57.96 -19.96
CA LEU A 655 7.79 -57.59 -21.24
C LEU A 655 8.22 -56.13 -21.37
N VAL A 656 8.15 -55.31 -20.32
CA VAL A 656 8.55 -53.88 -20.38
C VAL A 656 9.71 -53.50 -19.44
N PHE A 657 10.18 -54.40 -18.58
CA PHE A 657 11.42 -54.19 -17.80
C PHE A 657 12.63 -54.85 -18.46
N SER A 658 13.02 -54.35 -19.63
CA SER A 658 14.38 -54.53 -20.17
C SER A 658 14.54 -53.76 -21.48
N LEU A 659 14.74 -52.44 -21.40
CA LEU A 659 15.53 -51.65 -22.37
C LEU A 659 15.50 -50.17 -21.98
N THR A 660 16.46 -49.75 -21.16
CA THR A 660 17.25 -48.51 -21.32
C THR A 660 18.25 -48.39 -20.15
N ILE A 661 19.31 -49.19 -20.23
CA ILE A 661 20.65 -48.76 -19.83
C ILE A 661 21.37 -48.54 -21.15
N VAL A 662 21.70 -47.28 -21.47
CA VAL A 662 22.95 -46.73 -22.06
C VAL A 662 22.75 -45.21 -22.12
#